data_AF-F2U8V0-F1
#
_entry.id   AF-F2U8V0-F1
#
_cell.length_a   1.000
_cell.length_b   1.000
_cell.length_c   1.000
_cell.angle_alpha   90.00
_cell.angle_beta   90.00
_cell.angle_gamma   90.00
#
_symmetry.space_group_name_H-M   'P 1'
#
loop_
_entity.id
_entity.type
_entity.pdbx_description
1 polymer ?
#
loop_
_entity_poly.entity_id
_entity_poly.type
_entity_poly.pdbx_seq_one_letter_code
_entity_poly.pdbx_strand_id
1 'polypeptide(L)'
;MSTVEKLLIKGVRSYDPESHQVIEFLHPMTVIIGANGCGKTTKLDRLDELSARIHERKTKLAILQDRYKHLKQQHSESARLLSPHLPDSTEDLKQKLRQYESEVASKRQKFQETKAESDKAKEKLRRLEHQLSDLKTDLGAYSQASTEHKRKLQDRKQLVVDLCRELAIADVVEPEAFLEYLQGQLKDAEARMKETKASYDQKQSRVDEKHEQKRAKFNQLQARLQHLKQTEDKCRKTIRSLTQQLEQAPAQTTDVQSLEALVNTAELEHKHADDALKAFEAEIAEKNIEKQKKDTQQQLKRATERLRRIRQDEELQRKIQTTKDAMEQSKQRVDKILKKHGSELEDAAGDQLSPDRYHAAVVGALQSQERHLDNANRNRDAVVQHLADKNARQSAIKQSLETLQQEHSAWSQRLAKECPEKPLDDALKEAEAALRDMRSMQDLRPAMAKVYRVIKQKSQQTHACFVCQRDFASDQEAEDCLRLIEEKMQRFSLESSGDAESVTVQQQKVDKLKGLQMEAKRFQRQEERMSEHEGDLAALDNEIEELEAEKEKTESHIDDTKDAIQRLRALCDVAKDLKASQQRINTYTKEISSLTSRLTSGDTITLDEAEQELQKLQRKREELLQEESDVVRRRGKLQSACVQTQQGVSTRKDELAKVHQALAQQARLREQIQAQSQELTATQDQRKALRTDQQQYEKAMEDADRERRDLQHEREQVLEKSQREVNKISRCINRLDAIESDINRYVASGQRQRLAKCKEELEERQRDQRELSDRIKDLDRHMSQLSSDVSTHKQYRANIEANLRHREKEEEMQRVKAETDALRQEMTEQDEDEGDLGDRSELEEERDRLLQLKHTLTGRRSELLNKLQVDEEDLGKPHLKNVDAEFQRKSIECQATKQLQEDLNKYYSALDNAIVKFHALKMESINRIIKEIWQKTYQGNDIDYVEIVSDVEKKKETTRGKSYQYRVVMVKGDTRLDMRGRCSAGQKVMASIIIRLALADCFCANCGVLTLDEPTTNLDYENKEALAKCLADIVNDRKVKQPNFQLLLITHDEKFLELLHRFSLGRIYYRVSKDERGHSVIRQVSA
;
A
#
# COMPACT_ATOMS: atom_id res chain seq x y z
N MET A 1 18.80 2.07 28.91
CA MET A 1 19.83 1.46 29.79
C MET A 1 19.99 2.37 31.00
N SER A 2 20.49 1.87 32.11
CA SER A 2 20.68 2.65 33.35
C SER A 2 22.12 3.16 33.44
N THR A 3 22.31 4.42 33.81
CA THR A 3 23.61 5.04 34.07
C THR A 3 23.85 5.19 35.57
N VAL A 4 25.10 5.02 36.01
CA VAL A 4 25.50 5.29 37.40
C VAL A 4 25.88 6.76 37.51
N GLU A 5 25.16 7.53 38.32
CA GLU A 5 25.46 8.95 38.54
C GLU A 5 26.42 9.17 39.71
N LYS A 6 26.27 8.43 40.82
CA LYS A 6 27.03 8.62 42.07
C LYS A 6 27.33 7.30 42.78
N LEU A 7 28.46 7.22 43.49
CA LEU A 7 28.90 6.10 44.31
C LEU A 7 29.40 6.60 45.67
N LEU A 8 28.94 5.99 46.76
CA LEU A 8 29.37 6.30 48.13
C LEU A 8 30.24 5.17 48.69
N ILE A 9 31.36 5.52 49.32
CA ILE A 9 32.34 4.60 49.91
C ILE A 9 32.53 4.94 51.40
N LYS A 10 32.47 3.90 52.26
CA LYS A 10 32.63 3.99 53.71
C LYS A 10 33.10 2.64 54.26
N GLY A 11 34.01 2.62 55.24
CA GLY A 11 34.42 1.41 55.97
C GLY A 11 35.15 0.32 55.15
N VAL A 12 35.88 0.67 54.09
CA VAL A 12 36.60 -0.29 53.24
C VAL A 12 38.05 0.16 53.01
N ARG A 13 39.02 -0.74 53.26
CA ARG A 13 40.47 -0.44 53.28
C ARG A 13 40.77 0.75 54.20
N SER A 14 41.41 1.80 53.69
CA SER A 14 41.82 3.00 54.42
C SER A 14 40.71 4.04 54.55
N TYR A 15 39.49 3.77 54.05
CA TYR A 15 38.33 4.63 54.27
C TYR A 15 37.67 4.26 55.59
N ASP A 16 37.67 5.22 56.51
CA ASP A 16 37.13 5.15 57.86
C ASP A 16 35.67 4.61 57.89
N PRO A 17 35.31 3.74 58.86
CA PRO A 17 33.95 3.23 59.03
C PRO A 17 32.94 4.21 59.66
N GLU A 18 33.30 5.44 60.03
CA GLU A 18 32.35 6.47 60.49
C GLU A 18 32.10 7.59 59.45
N SER A 19 33.12 8.12 58.79
CA SER A 19 32.96 9.07 57.67
C SER A 19 32.63 8.38 56.33
N HIS A 20 32.22 9.14 55.31
CA HIS A 20 31.97 8.62 53.95
C HIS A 20 32.52 9.56 52.89
N GLN A 21 32.84 9.00 51.72
CA GLN A 21 33.30 9.71 50.54
C GLN A 21 32.39 9.41 49.36
N VAL A 22 32.18 10.36 48.45
CA VAL A 22 31.28 10.22 47.29
C VAL A 22 32.02 10.58 46.00
N ILE A 23 31.83 9.75 44.97
CA ILE A 23 32.33 9.96 43.61
C ILE A 23 31.12 10.16 42.70
N GLU A 24 31.13 11.21 41.88
CA GLU A 24 30.09 11.49 40.88
C GLU A 24 30.64 11.27 39.47
N PHE A 25 29.85 10.65 38.59
CA PHE A 25 30.29 10.22 37.26
C PHE A 25 29.68 11.10 36.17
N LEU A 26 30.57 11.73 35.40
CA LEU A 26 30.25 12.56 34.24
C LEU A 26 30.23 11.72 32.96
N HIS A 27 29.29 12.04 32.06
CA HIS A 27 29.19 11.47 30.72
C HIS A 27 29.79 12.41 29.66
N PRO A 28 30.41 11.88 28.58
CA PRO A 28 30.64 10.47 28.30
C PRO A 28 31.86 9.87 29.02
N MET A 29 32.67 10.68 29.71
CA MET A 29 33.91 10.23 30.34
C MET A 29 34.13 10.91 31.71
N THR A 30 34.49 10.10 32.71
CA THR A 30 35.01 10.54 34.01
C THR A 30 36.48 10.13 34.12
N VAL A 31 37.35 11.05 34.54
CA VAL A 31 38.79 10.79 34.71
C VAL A 31 39.15 10.91 36.19
N ILE A 32 39.89 9.93 36.71
CA ILE A 32 40.35 9.89 38.11
C ILE A 32 41.88 9.90 38.10
N ILE A 33 42.48 10.90 38.75
CA ILE A 33 43.93 11.12 38.84
C ILE A 33 44.31 11.32 40.32
N GLY A 34 45.48 10.82 40.72
CA GLY A 34 46.02 10.96 42.07
C GLY A 34 47.55 11.09 42.05
N ALA A 35 48.13 11.64 43.12
CA ALA A 35 49.56 11.96 43.20
C ALA A 35 50.45 10.76 43.55
N ASN A 36 51.74 10.87 43.23
CA ASN A 36 52.75 9.82 43.39
C ASN A 36 53.03 9.46 44.86
N GLY A 37 53.27 8.18 45.17
CA GLY A 37 53.82 7.76 46.46
C GLY A 37 53.49 6.36 46.97
N CYS A 38 52.49 5.66 46.41
CA CYS A 38 52.05 4.32 46.85
C CYS A 38 53.01 3.19 46.41
N GLY A 39 54.29 3.30 46.76
CA GLY A 39 55.38 2.50 46.19
C GLY A 39 55.65 1.15 46.84
N LYS A 40 56.52 0.39 46.18
CA LYS A 40 57.38 -0.64 46.78
C LYS A 40 58.80 -0.46 46.24
N THR A 41 59.79 -0.54 47.12
CA THR A 41 61.21 -0.28 46.80
C THR A 41 62.07 -1.46 47.23
N THR A 42 62.78 -2.10 46.30
CA THR A 42 63.94 -3.00 46.54
C THR A 42 64.49 -3.54 45.20
N LYS A 43 65.78 -3.85 45.00
CA LYS A 43 67.07 -3.40 45.59
C LYS A 43 68.21 -4.15 44.84
N LEU A 44 69.41 -3.54 44.70
CA LEU A 44 70.67 -4.11 44.15
C LEU A 44 70.72 -4.45 42.63
N ASP A 45 71.86 -4.36 41.93
CA ASP A 45 73.04 -3.45 42.01
C ASP A 45 74.01 -3.67 40.82
N ARG A 46 74.91 -2.70 40.59
CA ARG A 46 76.14 -2.70 39.73
C ARG A 46 75.96 -2.36 38.23
N LEU A 47 76.83 -1.52 37.62
CA LEU A 47 77.89 -0.66 38.17
C LEU A 47 78.23 0.49 37.20
N ASP A 48 78.46 1.69 37.74
CA ASP A 48 79.14 2.81 37.06
C ASP A 48 80.30 3.30 37.95
N GLU A 49 81.53 3.02 37.52
CA GLU A 49 82.81 3.53 38.05
C GLU A 49 83.79 3.60 36.87
N LEU A 50 84.63 4.63 36.66
CA LEU A 50 84.95 5.82 37.46
C LEU A 50 85.33 6.99 36.53
N SER A 51 85.11 8.23 36.96
CA SER A 51 85.35 9.43 36.14
C SER A 51 86.77 10.00 36.22
N ALA A 52 87.16 10.69 35.15
CA ALA A 52 88.48 11.27 34.90
C ALA A 52 89.07 12.15 36.03
N ARG A 53 90.42 12.17 36.11
CA ARG A 53 91.18 13.33 36.64
C ARG A 53 92.67 13.33 36.25
N ILE A 54 93.10 14.48 35.72
CA ILE A 54 94.44 15.13 35.83
C ILE A 54 95.62 14.39 35.13
N HIS A 55 96.31 14.89 34.09
CA HIS A 55 96.80 16.23 33.68
C HIS A 55 98.29 16.50 34.04
N GLU A 56 98.81 17.62 33.52
CA GLU A 56 99.83 18.48 34.14
C GLU A 56 101.32 18.11 34.04
N ARG A 57 101.73 16.83 34.04
CA ARG A 57 103.14 16.48 34.31
C ARG A 57 104.06 16.11 33.13
N LYS A 58 103.66 15.30 32.14
CA LYS A 58 104.56 14.92 31.00
C LYS A 58 104.93 16.13 30.11
N THR A 59 103.97 16.98 29.76
CA THR A 59 104.05 17.94 28.64
C THR A 59 105.17 18.98 28.75
N LYS A 60 105.61 19.34 29.96
CA LYS A 60 106.67 20.34 30.17
C LYS A 60 108.09 19.78 30.07
N LEU A 61 108.29 18.45 30.21
CA LEU A 61 109.59 17.82 29.94
C LEU A 61 109.87 17.77 28.44
N ALA A 62 108.88 17.28 27.68
CA ALA A 62 109.00 17.00 26.25
C ALA A 62 109.53 18.21 25.46
N ILE A 63 108.91 19.37 25.59
CA ILE A 63 109.23 20.58 24.78
C ILE A 63 110.72 20.95 24.77
N LEU A 64 111.42 20.87 25.92
CA LEU A 64 112.86 21.18 25.99
C LEU A 64 113.72 19.98 25.55
N GLN A 65 113.34 18.77 25.97
CA GLN A 65 113.98 17.53 25.57
C GLN A 65 113.98 17.32 24.06
N ASP A 66 112.85 17.63 23.43
CA ASP A 66 112.59 17.54 22.00
C ASP A 66 113.29 18.66 21.26
N ARG A 67 113.43 19.87 21.79
CA ARG A 67 114.24 20.90 21.12
C ARG A 67 115.70 20.45 20.92
N TYR A 68 116.28 19.71 21.87
CA TYR A 68 117.59 19.08 21.64
C TYR A 68 117.51 17.75 20.87
N LYS A 69 116.54 16.88 21.16
CA LYS A 69 116.34 15.62 20.41
C LYS A 69 116.18 15.98 18.95
N HIS A 70 115.16 16.74 18.56
CA HIS A 70 114.88 17.19 17.19
C HIS A 70 116.12 17.74 16.47
N LEU A 71 116.99 18.56 17.08
CA LEU A 71 118.23 19.00 16.42
C LEU A 71 119.29 17.88 16.29
N LYS A 72 119.57 17.13 17.36
CA LYS A 72 120.54 16.01 17.36
C LYS A 72 120.07 14.82 16.52
N GLN A 73 118.77 14.61 16.50
CA GLN A 73 118.04 13.54 15.86
C GLN A 73 117.84 13.87 14.39
N GLN A 74 117.41 15.09 14.00
CA GLN A 74 117.43 15.49 12.58
C GLN A 74 118.82 15.37 11.96
N HIS A 75 119.90 15.70 12.69
CA HIS A 75 121.26 15.52 12.19
C HIS A 75 121.66 14.03 12.05
N SER A 76 121.37 13.21 13.07
CA SER A 76 121.71 11.77 13.05
C SER A 76 120.74 10.89 12.25
N GLU A 77 119.54 11.39 11.95
CA GLU A 77 118.59 10.84 10.98
C GLU A 77 118.99 11.24 9.56
N SER A 78 119.39 12.50 9.30
CA SER A 78 119.94 12.86 7.98
C SER A 78 121.20 12.05 7.65
N ALA A 79 122.04 11.74 8.65
CA ALA A 79 123.19 10.85 8.50
C ALA A 79 122.81 9.36 8.32
N ARG A 80 121.67 8.91 8.88
CA ARG A 80 121.20 7.50 8.80
C ARG A 80 120.26 7.23 7.62
N LEU A 81 119.71 8.26 6.98
CA LEU A 81 118.85 8.16 5.79
C LEU A 81 119.65 8.26 4.46
N LEU A 82 120.97 8.42 4.52
CA LEU A 82 121.85 8.41 3.35
C LEU A 82 122.00 7.00 2.76
N SER A 83 121.47 6.77 1.55
CA SER A 83 121.66 5.51 0.82
C SER A 83 121.56 5.67 -0.71
N PRO A 84 122.65 5.44 -1.46
CA PRO A 84 124.05 5.71 -1.08
C PRO A 84 124.34 7.23 -1.10
N HIS A 85 125.52 7.65 -0.65
CA HIS A 85 126.00 9.01 -0.94
C HIS A 85 126.15 9.17 -2.45
N LEU A 86 125.41 10.12 -3.04
CA LEU A 86 125.57 10.48 -4.46
C LEU A 86 126.88 11.29 -4.62
N PRO A 87 127.85 10.85 -5.45
CA PRO A 87 129.13 11.56 -5.63
C PRO A 87 129.00 12.81 -6.53
N ASP A 88 127.82 13.00 -7.14
CA ASP A 88 127.40 14.20 -7.85
C ASP A 88 127.63 15.48 -7.01
N SER A 89 127.95 16.61 -7.66
CA SER A 89 128.09 17.88 -6.94
C SER A 89 126.74 18.42 -6.44
N THR A 90 126.80 19.39 -5.53
CA THR A 90 125.62 20.13 -5.03
C THR A 90 124.81 20.81 -6.15
N GLU A 91 125.39 20.98 -7.34
CA GLU A 91 124.74 21.61 -8.50
C GLU A 91 124.14 20.58 -9.47
N ASP A 92 124.81 19.44 -9.70
CA ASP A 92 124.31 18.36 -10.58
C ASP A 92 122.98 17.78 -10.07
N LEU A 93 122.85 17.63 -8.75
CA LEU A 93 121.63 17.14 -8.09
C LEU A 93 120.41 18.05 -8.34
N LYS A 94 120.63 19.37 -8.49
CA LYS A 94 119.57 20.35 -8.79
C LYS A 94 119.08 20.24 -10.24
N GLN A 95 119.92 19.75 -11.16
CA GLN A 95 119.56 19.60 -12.58
C GLN A 95 118.69 18.37 -12.82
N LYS A 96 119.05 17.22 -12.22
CA LYS A 96 118.27 15.96 -12.31
C LYS A 96 116.83 16.12 -11.79
N LEU A 97 116.64 16.94 -10.74
CA LEU A 97 115.32 17.20 -10.14
C LEU A 97 114.32 17.82 -11.14
N ARG A 98 114.78 18.71 -12.04
CA ARG A 98 113.90 19.47 -12.96
C ARG A 98 113.29 18.64 -14.09
N GLN A 99 113.98 17.59 -14.54
CA GLN A 99 113.44 16.67 -15.55
C GLN A 99 112.32 15.80 -14.97
N TYR A 100 112.39 15.50 -13.66
CA TYR A 100 111.50 14.57 -12.96
C TYR A 100 110.06 15.08 -12.80
N GLU A 101 109.85 16.40 -12.72
CA GLU A 101 108.53 16.98 -12.46
C GLU A 101 107.58 16.90 -13.67
N SER A 102 108.11 16.77 -14.89
CA SER A 102 107.33 16.67 -16.14
C SER A 102 106.59 15.33 -16.26
N GLU A 103 107.24 14.21 -15.94
CA GLU A 103 106.65 12.88 -16.11
C GLU A 103 105.46 12.65 -15.16
N VAL A 104 105.59 13.08 -13.91
CA VAL A 104 104.56 12.92 -12.86
C VAL A 104 103.26 13.67 -13.21
N ALA A 105 103.34 14.80 -13.90
CA ALA A 105 102.16 15.53 -14.37
C ALA A 105 101.34 14.69 -15.36
N SER A 106 101.99 14.02 -16.32
CA SER A 106 101.32 13.20 -17.34
C SER A 106 100.54 12.01 -16.75
N LYS A 107 101.09 11.35 -15.71
CA LYS A 107 100.43 10.22 -15.04
C LYS A 107 99.19 10.66 -14.23
N ARG A 108 99.22 11.86 -13.64
CA ARG A 108 98.06 12.42 -12.92
C ARG A 108 96.88 12.73 -13.83
N GLN A 109 97.12 13.25 -15.03
CA GLN A 109 96.05 13.53 -15.99
C GLN A 109 95.30 12.24 -16.37
N LYS A 110 96.03 11.19 -16.75
CA LYS A 110 95.45 9.88 -17.13
C LYS A 110 94.61 9.24 -16.00
N PHE A 111 95.00 9.46 -14.75
CA PHE A 111 94.20 9.01 -13.59
C PHE A 111 92.85 9.74 -13.49
N GLN A 112 92.81 11.06 -13.72
CA GLN A 112 91.55 11.82 -13.72
C GLN A 112 90.64 11.43 -14.88
N GLU A 113 91.21 11.20 -16.07
CA GLU A 113 90.49 10.71 -17.25
C GLU A 113 89.86 9.32 -16.98
N THR A 114 90.65 8.36 -16.47
CA THR A 114 90.18 7.02 -16.12
C THR A 114 89.08 7.05 -15.04
N LYS A 115 89.20 7.95 -14.05
CA LYS A 115 88.17 8.13 -13.01
C LYS A 115 86.84 8.59 -13.62
N ALA A 116 86.87 9.60 -14.49
CA ALA A 116 85.68 10.14 -15.14
C ALA A 116 84.96 9.11 -16.04
N GLU A 117 85.66 8.08 -16.54
CA GLU A 117 85.03 6.93 -17.20
C GLU A 117 84.37 5.96 -16.21
N SER A 118 85.04 5.64 -15.10
CA SER A 118 84.49 4.76 -14.06
C SER A 118 83.21 5.32 -13.44
N ASP A 119 83.20 6.62 -13.11
CA ASP A 119 82.03 7.28 -12.52
C ASP A 119 80.83 7.30 -13.50
N LYS A 120 81.07 7.53 -14.81
CA LYS A 120 80.02 7.43 -15.85
C LYS A 120 79.49 6.01 -16.04
N ALA A 121 80.33 4.99 -15.90
CA ALA A 121 79.90 3.59 -15.96
C ALA A 121 79.05 3.21 -14.75
N LYS A 122 79.45 3.66 -13.54
CA LYS A 122 78.70 3.49 -12.29
C LYS A 122 77.32 4.16 -12.34
N GLU A 123 77.20 5.33 -12.95
CA GLU A 123 75.90 5.99 -13.12
C GLU A 123 74.98 5.23 -14.10
N LYS A 124 75.51 4.72 -15.22
CA LYS A 124 74.76 3.87 -16.15
C LYS A 124 74.24 2.59 -15.47
N LEU A 125 75.07 1.94 -14.65
CA LEU A 125 74.70 0.73 -13.92
C LEU A 125 73.48 0.97 -13.01
N ARG A 126 73.48 2.05 -12.21
CA ARG A 126 72.35 2.41 -11.32
C ARG A 126 71.02 2.61 -12.07
N ARG A 127 71.06 3.26 -13.24
CA ARG A 127 69.87 3.47 -14.08
C ARG A 127 69.30 2.14 -14.60
N LEU A 128 70.18 1.20 -14.96
CA LEU A 128 69.82 -0.10 -15.50
C LEU A 128 69.32 -1.06 -14.39
N GLU A 129 69.82 -0.91 -13.17
CA GLU A 129 69.32 -1.60 -11.97
C GLU A 129 67.89 -1.21 -11.60
N HIS A 130 67.51 0.06 -11.78
CA HIS A 130 66.12 0.50 -11.62
C HIS A 130 65.19 -0.15 -12.65
N GLN A 131 65.56 -0.14 -13.94
CA GLN A 131 64.80 -0.80 -15.01
C GLN A 131 64.65 -2.32 -14.76
N LEU A 132 65.70 -2.97 -14.23
CA LEU A 132 65.67 -4.37 -13.81
C LEU A 132 64.83 -4.63 -12.55
N SER A 133 64.45 -3.60 -11.79
CA SER A 133 63.48 -3.71 -10.69
C SER A 133 62.05 -3.69 -11.22
N ASP A 134 61.76 -2.75 -12.13
CA ASP A 134 60.42 -2.55 -12.67
C ASP A 134 59.99 -3.76 -13.53
N LEU A 135 60.87 -4.25 -14.40
CA LEU A 135 60.66 -5.49 -15.18
C LEU A 135 60.43 -6.73 -14.29
N LYS A 136 60.98 -6.78 -13.06
CA LYS A 136 60.71 -7.89 -12.13
C LYS A 136 59.32 -7.79 -11.49
N THR A 137 58.86 -6.57 -11.21
CA THR A 137 57.50 -6.31 -10.71
C THR A 137 56.46 -6.72 -11.75
N ASP A 138 56.64 -6.27 -13.00
CA ASP A 138 55.75 -6.61 -14.12
C ASP A 138 55.78 -8.12 -14.43
N LEU A 139 56.96 -8.75 -14.45
CA LEU A 139 57.09 -10.20 -14.58
C LEU A 139 56.32 -10.94 -13.47
N GLY A 140 56.36 -10.44 -12.23
CA GLY A 140 55.58 -10.96 -11.11
C GLY A 140 54.07 -10.91 -11.38
N ALA A 141 53.55 -9.74 -11.75
CA ALA A 141 52.14 -9.53 -12.02
C ALA A 141 51.63 -10.38 -13.21
N TYR A 142 52.34 -10.39 -14.34
CA TYR A 142 51.96 -11.19 -15.51
C TYR A 142 52.10 -12.70 -15.25
N SER A 143 53.07 -13.13 -14.42
CA SER A 143 53.21 -14.52 -13.99
C SER A 143 52.03 -14.95 -13.11
N GLN A 144 51.64 -14.12 -12.14
CA GLN A 144 50.49 -14.37 -11.27
C GLN A 144 49.19 -14.52 -12.08
N ALA A 145 48.91 -13.59 -13.00
CA ALA A 145 47.74 -13.68 -13.88
C ALA A 145 47.74 -14.97 -14.74
N SER A 146 48.91 -15.37 -15.24
CA SER A 146 49.07 -16.62 -16.00
C SER A 146 48.85 -17.88 -15.14
N THR A 147 49.24 -17.87 -13.86
CA THR A 147 48.93 -18.96 -12.92
C THR A 147 47.44 -19.01 -12.54
N GLU A 148 46.79 -17.86 -12.37
CA GLU A 148 45.36 -17.80 -12.09
C GLU A 148 44.54 -18.30 -13.29
N HIS A 149 44.89 -17.90 -14.51
CA HIS A 149 44.26 -18.42 -15.72
C HIS A 149 44.43 -19.95 -15.87
N LYS A 150 45.62 -20.49 -15.56
CA LYS A 150 45.84 -21.95 -15.51
C LYS A 150 44.94 -22.63 -14.47
N ARG A 151 44.74 -22.02 -13.30
CA ARG A 151 43.80 -22.52 -12.30
C ARG A 151 42.37 -22.49 -12.84
N LYS A 152 41.90 -21.38 -13.39
CA LYS A 152 40.53 -21.27 -13.98
C LYS A 152 40.27 -22.27 -15.10
N LEU A 153 41.27 -22.60 -15.92
CA LEU A 153 41.17 -23.69 -16.91
C LEU A 153 41.04 -25.09 -16.28
N GLN A 154 41.64 -25.32 -15.12
CA GLN A 154 41.48 -26.56 -14.34
C GLN A 154 40.13 -26.58 -13.61
N ASP A 155 39.74 -25.45 -13.01
CA ASP A 155 38.44 -25.23 -12.35
C ASP A 155 37.29 -25.47 -13.35
N ARG A 156 37.40 -24.98 -14.61
CA ARG A 156 36.45 -25.27 -15.70
C ARG A 156 36.32 -26.77 -15.97
N LYS A 157 37.45 -27.48 -16.10
CA LYS A 157 37.45 -28.93 -16.38
C LYS A 157 36.83 -29.72 -15.22
N GLN A 158 37.13 -29.35 -13.98
CA GLN A 158 36.54 -29.98 -12.80
C GLN A 158 35.04 -29.72 -12.71
N LEU A 159 34.61 -28.46 -12.94
CA LEU A 159 33.19 -28.10 -12.95
C LEU A 159 32.40 -28.87 -14.02
N VAL A 160 32.93 -29.05 -15.23
CA VAL A 160 32.29 -29.87 -16.27
C VAL A 160 32.11 -31.32 -15.79
N VAL A 161 33.15 -31.95 -15.22
CA VAL A 161 33.06 -33.33 -14.68
C VAL A 161 32.01 -33.44 -13.56
N ASP A 162 31.95 -32.47 -12.66
CA ASP A 162 30.99 -32.48 -11.56
C ASP A 162 29.57 -32.16 -12.02
N LEU A 163 29.38 -31.36 -13.08
CA LEU A 163 28.08 -31.14 -13.72
C LEU A 163 27.60 -32.35 -14.52
N CYS A 164 28.48 -33.08 -15.23
CA CYS A 164 28.11 -34.36 -15.86
C CYS A 164 27.59 -35.36 -14.82
N ARG A 165 28.23 -35.43 -13.64
CA ARG A 165 27.75 -36.22 -12.50
C ARG A 165 26.42 -35.70 -11.95
N GLU A 166 26.28 -34.39 -11.75
CA GLU A 166 25.06 -33.77 -11.22
C GLU A 166 23.85 -34.03 -12.14
N LEU A 167 24.06 -34.10 -13.45
CA LEU A 167 23.03 -34.28 -14.48
C LEU A 167 22.92 -35.72 -15.03
N ALA A 168 23.73 -36.67 -14.53
CA ALA A 168 23.81 -38.06 -15.01
C ALA A 168 24.09 -38.21 -16.53
N ILE A 169 24.88 -37.30 -17.09
CA ILE A 169 25.30 -37.31 -18.49
C ILE A 169 26.48 -38.29 -18.64
N ALA A 170 26.32 -39.32 -19.48
CA ALA A 170 27.28 -40.42 -19.61
C ALA A 170 28.50 -40.13 -20.50
N ASP A 171 28.34 -39.30 -21.53
CA ASP A 171 29.33 -39.03 -22.58
C ASP A 171 29.23 -37.58 -23.12
N VAL A 172 30.17 -37.19 -23.99
CA VAL A 172 30.52 -35.81 -24.43
C VAL A 172 31.41 -35.11 -23.38
N VAL A 173 32.74 -34.96 -23.55
CA VAL A 173 33.61 -34.53 -24.68
C VAL A 173 33.68 -33.01 -24.84
N GLU A 174 34.82 -32.46 -24.39
CA GLU A 174 35.31 -31.07 -24.45
C GLU A 174 34.45 -29.96 -23.79
N PRO A 175 35.06 -29.04 -22.98
CA PRO A 175 34.29 -28.03 -22.25
C PRO A 175 33.48 -27.06 -23.12
N GLU A 176 33.95 -26.76 -24.34
CA GLU A 176 33.24 -25.86 -25.26
C GLU A 176 31.92 -26.49 -25.77
N ALA A 177 31.93 -27.76 -26.17
CA ALA A 177 30.73 -28.45 -26.66
C ALA A 177 29.71 -28.78 -25.55
N PHE A 178 30.17 -28.93 -24.30
CA PHE A 178 29.30 -29.19 -23.16
C PHE A 178 28.32 -28.03 -22.89
N LEU A 179 28.73 -26.77 -23.16
CA LEU A 179 27.89 -25.59 -22.93
C LEU A 179 26.74 -25.53 -23.94
N GLU A 180 27.01 -25.80 -25.22
CA GLU A 180 25.97 -25.93 -26.25
C GLU A 180 25.00 -27.09 -25.95
N TYR A 181 25.51 -28.23 -25.48
CA TYR A 181 24.70 -29.38 -25.07
C TYR A 181 23.70 -29.00 -23.95
N LEU A 182 24.15 -28.27 -22.92
CA LEU A 182 23.26 -27.81 -21.84
C LEU A 182 22.23 -26.78 -22.34
N GLN A 183 22.60 -25.89 -23.25
CA GLN A 183 21.64 -24.96 -23.88
C GLN A 183 20.59 -25.70 -24.74
N GLY A 184 20.96 -26.82 -25.37
CA GLY A 184 20.02 -27.74 -26.01
C GLY A 184 19.04 -28.37 -25.01
N GLN A 185 19.57 -29.00 -23.95
CA GLN A 185 18.75 -29.60 -22.89
C GLN A 185 17.81 -28.59 -22.20
N LEU A 186 18.21 -27.33 -22.06
CA LEU A 186 17.34 -26.27 -21.53
C LEU A 186 16.16 -26.00 -22.46
N LYS A 187 16.39 -25.84 -23.77
CA LYS A 187 15.34 -25.63 -24.78
C LYS A 187 14.36 -26.80 -24.82
N ASP A 188 14.87 -28.03 -24.75
CA ASP A 188 14.07 -29.24 -24.69
C ASP A 188 13.22 -29.33 -23.41
N ALA A 189 13.77 -28.97 -22.25
CA ALA A 189 13.04 -28.93 -20.98
C ALA A 189 11.94 -27.84 -21.00
N GLU A 190 12.24 -26.66 -21.54
CA GLU A 190 11.24 -25.60 -21.74
C GLU A 190 10.15 -26.01 -22.73
N ALA A 191 10.48 -26.71 -23.82
CA ALA A 191 9.50 -27.21 -24.79
C ALA A 191 8.56 -28.23 -24.13
N ARG A 192 9.11 -29.25 -23.45
CA ARG A 192 8.34 -30.23 -22.66
C ARG A 192 7.44 -29.56 -21.62
N MET A 193 7.92 -28.50 -20.94
CA MET A 193 7.12 -27.72 -20.00
C MET A 193 5.96 -26.98 -20.69
N LYS A 194 6.21 -26.34 -21.85
CA LYS A 194 5.20 -25.62 -22.63
C LYS A 194 4.11 -26.56 -23.16
N GLU A 195 4.48 -27.73 -23.68
CA GLU A 195 3.54 -28.78 -24.13
C GLU A 195 2.71 -29.33 -22.97
N THR A 196 3.36 -29.64 -21.85
CA THR A 196 2.69 -30.15 -20.64
C THR A 196 1.68 -29.14 -20.12
N LYS A 197 2.05 -27.85 -20.05
CA LYS A 197 1.14 -26.76 -19.69
C LYS A 197 -0.08 -26.70 -20.63
N ALA A 198 0.14 -26.70 -21.95
CA ALA A 198 -0.94 -26.66 -22.93
C ALA A 198 -1.88 -27.87 -22.81
N SER A 199 -1.35 -29.07 -22.53
CA SER A 199 -2.16 -30.27 -22.29
C SER A 199 -3.06 -30.13 -21.06
N TYR A 200 -2.52 -29.66 -19.92
CA TYR A 200 -3.31 -29.45 -18.71
C TYR A 200 -4.30 -28.28 -18.86
N ASP A 201 -3.94 -27.20 -19.55
CA ASP A 201 -4.84 -26.07 -19.81
C ASP A 201 -6.03 -26.52 -20.70
N GLN A 202 -5.80 -27.43 -21.67
CA GLN A 202 -6.89 -28.03 -22.45
C GLN A 202 -7.76 -29.00 -21.63
N LYS A 203 -7.17 -29.83 -20.74
CA LYS A 203 -7.93 -30.67 -19.80
C LYS A 203 -8.82 -29.79 -18.90
N GLN A 204 -8.26 -28.70 -18.38
CA GLN A 204 -8.93 -27.75 -17.48
C GLN A 204 -10.17 -27.13 -18.13
N SER A 205 -10.05 -26.59 -19.35
CA SER A 205 -11.20 -26.05 -20.12
C SER A 205 -12.35 -27.05 -20.20
N ARG A 206 -12.06 -28.32 -20.50
CA ARG A 206 -13.09 -29.38 -20.60
C ARG A 206 -13.77 -29.68 -19.26
N VAL A 207 -13.11 -29.49 -18.11
CA VAL A 207 -13.73 -29.67 -16.79
C VAL A 207 -14.54 -28.43 -16.39
N ASP A 208 -14.04 -27.23 -16.65
CA ASP A 208 -14.79 -25.98 -16.44
C ASP A 208 -16.05 -25.90 -17.33
N GLU A 209 -15.99 -26.35 -18.58
CA GLU A 209 -17.15 -26.50 -19.46
C GLU A 209 -18.21 -27.46 -18.90
N LYS A 210 -17.80 -28.64 -18.39
CA LYS A 210 -18.73 -29.57 -17.70
C LYS A 210 -19.36 -28.93 -16.46
N HIS A 211 -18.57 -28.18 -15.70
CA HIS A 211 -19.01 -27.52 -14.46
C HIS A 211 -20.07 -26.46 -14.76
N GLU A 212 -19.79 -25.53 -15.67
CA GLU A 212 -20.74 -24.46 -16.00
C GLU A 212 -22.00 -25.00 -16.69
N GLN A 213 -21.92 -26.07 -17.50
CA GLN A 213 -23.10 -26.76 -18.03
C GLN A 213 -24.00 -27.37 -16.94
N LYS A 214 -23.40 -27.98 -15.89
CA LYS A 214 -24.15 -28.50 -14.72
C LYS A 214 -24.74 -27.34 -13.90
N ARG A 215 -23.99 -26.25 -13.73
CA ARG A 215 -24.37 -25.05 -12.98
C ARG A 215 -25.55 -24.31 -13.62
N ALA A 216 -25.53 -24.13 -14.93
CA ALA A 216 -26.62 -23.52 -15.70
C ALA A 216 -27.94 -24.31 -15.51
N LYS A 217 -27.86 -25.65 -15.54
CA LYS A 217 -29.03 -26.52 -15.27
C LYS A 217 -29.52 -26.43 -13.82
N PHE A 218 -28.62 -26.42 -12.83
CA PHE A 218 -28.99 -26.21 -11.43
C PHE A 218 -29.72 -24.86 -11.24
N ASN A 219 -29.19 -23.78 -11.80
CA ASN A 219 -29.81 -22.45 -11.75
C ASN A 219 -31.21 -22.45 -12.41
N GLN A 220 -31.36 -23.12 -13.55
CA GLN A 220 -32.65 -23.25 -14.25
C GLN A 220 -33.69 -24.03 -13.42
N LEU A 221 -33.27 -25.10 -12.73
CA LEU A 221 -34.11 -25.87 -11.81
C LEU A 221 -34.52 -25.04 -10.59
N GLN A 222 -33.57 -24.31 -9.98
CA GLN A 222 -33.82 -23.42 -8.85
C GLN A 222 -34.85 -22.33 -9.19
N ALA A 223 -34.73 -21.69 -10.37
CA ALA A 223 -35.69 -20.70 -10.84
C ALA A 223 -37.10 -21.29 -11.03
N ARG A 224 -37.21 -22.48 -11.65
CA ARG A 224 -38.49 -23.21 -11.79
C ARG A 224 -39.12 -23.57 -10.45
N LEU A 225 -38.32 -24.03 -9.49
CA LEU A 225 -38.77 -24.35 -8.12
C LEU A 225 -39.24 -23.11 -7.36
N GLN A 226 -38.61 -21.94 -7.58
CA GLN A 226 -39.06 -20.67 -7.00
C GLN A 226 -40.38 -20.21 -7.62
N HIS A 227 -40.55 -20.32 -8.94
CA HIS A 227 -41.82 -20.02 -9.61
C HIS A 227 -42.96 -20.93 -9.13
N LEU A 228 -42.74 -22.24 -9.04
CA LEU A 228 -43.76 -23.19 -8.55
C LEU A 228 -44.20 -22.87 -7.10
N LYS A 229 -43.28 -22.50 -6.20
CA LYS A 229 -43.63 -22.04 -4.85
C LYS A 229 -44.54 -20.80 -4.87
N GLN A 230 -44.28 -19.84 -5.76
CA GLN A 230 -45.15 -18.67 -5.91
C GLN A 230 -46.55 -19.04 -6.42
N THR A 231 -46.68 -20.05 -7.29
CA THR A 231 -47.97 -20.59 -7.71
C THR A 231 -48.69 -21.30 -6.56
N GLU A 232 -48.01 -22.20 -5.83
CA GLU A 232 -48.58 -22.85 -4.64
C GLU A 232 -49.11 -21.85 -3.62
N ASP A 233 -48.37 -20.78 -3.33
CA ASP A 233 -48.79 -19.72 -2.39
C ASP A 233 -49.94 -18.85 -2.94
N LYS A 234 -50.07 -18.69 -4.27
CA LYS A 234 -51.25 -18.08 -4.89
C LYS A 234 -52.47 -18.97 -4.70
N CYS A 235 -52.43 -20.22 -5.15
CA CYS A 235 -53.54 -21.18 -5.02
C CYS A 235 -53.96 -21.35 -3.54
N ARG A 236 -53.00 -21.41 -2.59
CA ARG A 236 -53.28 -21.44 -1.14
C ARG A 236 -54.01 -20.19 -0.64
N LYS A 237 -53.70 -18.99 -1.16
CA LYS A 237 -54.43 -17.76 -0.83
C LYS A 237 -55.83 -17.77 -1.43
N THR A 238 -55.96 -18.15 -2.70
CA THR A 238 -57.26 -18.28 -3.40
C THR A 238 -58.19 -19.24 -2.65
N ILE A 239 -57.72 -20.45 -2.34
CA ILE A 239 -58.47 -21.46 -1.57
C ILE A 239 -58.91 -20.87 -0.24
N ARG A 240 -58.01 -20.27 0.56
CA ARG A 240 -58.38 -19.64 1.84
C ARG A 240 -59.47 -18.58 1.69
N SER A 241 -59.40 -17.72 0.68
CA SER A 241 -60.45 -16.71 0.44
C SER A 241 -61.79 -17.32 0.02
N LEU A 242 -61.79 -18.38 -0.80
CA LEU A 242 -63.01 -19.08 -1.20
C LEU A 242 -63.60 -19.89 -0.05
N THR A 243 -62.77 -20.53 0.78
CA THR A 243 -63.20 -21.20 2.01
C THR A 243 -63.82 -20.20 2.99
N GLN A 244 -63.21 -19.03 3.20
CA GLN A 244 -63.78 -17.98 4.04
C GLN A 244 -65.12 -17.46 3.50
N GLN A 245 -65.28 -17.33 2.18
CA GLN A 245 -66.56 -16.99 1.55
C GLN A 245 -67.61 -18.09 1.71
N LEU A 246 -67.20 -19.36 1.70
CA LEU A 246 -68.07 -20.52 1.94
C LEU A 246 -68.48 -20.64 3.42
N GLU A 247 -67.60 -20.31 4.36
CA GLU A 247 -67.89 -20.23 5.81
C GLU A 247 -68.80 -19.05 6.16
N GLN A 248 -68.72 -17.95 5.40
CA GLN A 248 -69.61 -16.79 5.53
C GLN A 248 -70.96 -16.96 4.82
N ALA A 249 -71.12 -17.97 3.96
CA ALA A 249 -72.40 -18.30 3.35
C ALA A 249 -73.30 -19.02 4.38
N PRO A 250 -74.57 -18.59 4.58
CA PRO A 250 -75.42 -19.14 5.63
C PRO A 250 -75.67 -20.64 5.45
N ALA A 251 -75.38 -21.42 6.48
CA ALA A 251 -75.55 -22.87 6.49
C ALA A 251 -77.02 -23.27 6.67
N GLN A 252 -77.83 -23.11 5.61
CA GLN A 252 -79.23 -23.52 5.62
C GLN A 252 -79.35 -25.05 5.39
N THR A 253 -79.41 -25.80 6.49
CA THR A 253 -79.71 -27.25 6.51
C THR A 253 -81.21 -27.53 6.54
N THR A 254 -82.04 -26.61 6.03
CA THR A 254 -83.49 -26.80 5.88
C THR A 254 -83.77 -27.77 4.75
N ASP A 255 -84.46 -28.86 5.04
CA ASP A 255 -84.88 -29.84 4.04
C ASP A 255 -85.80 -29.18 3.01
N VAL A 256 -85.32 -29.07 1.77
CA VAL A 256 -86.02 -28.42 0.65
C VAL A 256 -87.37 -29.10 0.41
N GLN A 257 -87.46 -30.42 0.56
CA GLN A 257 -88.69 -31.18 0.35
C GLN A 257 -89.77 -30.78 1.37
N SER A 258 -89.38 -30.42 2.60
CA SER A 258 -90.30 -29.92 3.63
C SER A 258 -90.84 -28.52 3.30
N LEU A 259 -90.02 -27.65 2.71
CA LEU A 259 -90.44 -26.31 2.29
C LEU A 259 -91.33 -26.35 1.04
N GLU A 260 -91.01 -27.19 0.07
CA GLU A 260 -91.86 -27.44 -1.10
C GLU A 260 -93.24 -28.01 -0.69
N ALA A 261 -93.28 -28.95 0.26
CA ALA A 261 -94.53 -29.44 0.82
C ALA A 261 -95.35 -28.33 1.51
N LEU A 262 -94.69 -27.44 2.28
CA LEU A 262 -95.34 -26.29 2.94
C LEU A 262 -95.80 -25.18 1.98
N VAL A 263 -95.20 -25.06 0.79
CA VAL A 263 -95.74 -24.22 -0.30
C VAL A 263 -96.98 -24.88 -0.90
N ASN A 264 -96.94 -26.17 -1.19
CA ASN A 264 -98.04 -26.90 -1.83
C ASN A 264 -99.32 -26.94 -0.96
N THR A 265 -99.19 -27.08 0.37
CA THR A 265 -100.36 -26.98 1.28
C THR A 265 -100.93 -25.57 1.30
N ALA A 266 -100.07 -24.54 1.35
CA ALA A 266 -100.48 -23.14 1.35
C ALA A 266 -101.24 -22.74 0.07
N GLU A 267 -100.85 -23.27 -1.10
CA GLU A 267 -101.57 -23.04 -2.36
C GLU A 267 -102.97 -23.67 -2.37
N LEU A 268 -103.12 -24.82 -1.71
CA LEU A 268 -104.42 -25.49 -1.53
C LEU A 268 -105.35 -24.70 -0.59
N GLU A 269 -104.81 -24.22 0.54
CA GLU A 269 -105.52 -23.31 1.45
C GLU A 269 -105.95 -22.01 0.74
N HIS A 270 -105.05 -21.43 -0.06
CA HIS A 270 -105.33 -20.21 -0.81
C HIS A 270 -106.43 -20.40 -1.86
N LYS A 271 -106.43 -21.50 -2.64
CA LYS A 271 -107.50 -21.79 -3.61
C LYS A 271 -108.88 -21.86 -2.97
N HIS A 272 -109.02 -22.54 -1.83
CA HIS A 272 -110.30 -22.61 -1.12
C HIS A 272 -110.79 -21.23 -0.62
N ALA A 273 -109.87 -20.34 -0.23
CA ALA A 273 -110.20 -18.97 0.17
C ALA A 273 -110.56 -18.06 -1.03
N ASP A 274 -109.91 -18.26 -2.18
CA ASP A 274 -110.12 -17.52 -3.42
C ASP A 274 -111.46 -17.88 -4.09
N ASP A 275 -111.81 -19.17 -4.16
CA ASP A 275 -113.09 -19.61 -4.72
C ASP A 275 -114.28 -19.19 -3.84
N ALA A 276 -114.11 -19.15 -2.51
CA ALA A 276 -115.09 -18.58 -1.58
C ALA A 276 -115.25 -17.05 -1.73
N LEU A 277 -114.20 -16.34 -2.14
CA LEU A 277 -114.25 -14.90 -2.42
C LEU A 277 -115.01 -14.61 -3.72
N LYS A 278 -114.68 -15.30 -4.82
CA LYS A 278 -115.32 -15.12 -6.14
C LYS A 278 -116.84 -15.29 -6.09
N ALA A 279 -117.32 -16.27 -5.32
CA ALA A 279 -118.75 -16.50 -5.13
C ALA A 279 -119.46 -15.30 -4.47
N PHE A 280 -118.77 -14.57 -3.58
CA PHE A 280 -119.31 -13.40 -2.88
C PHE A 280 -119.16 -12.10 -3.70
N GLU A 281 -118.13 -11.99 -4.55
CA GLU A 281 -117.96 -10.81 -5.42
C GLU A 281 -119.03 -10.74 -6.53
N ALA A 282 -119.52 -11.88 -7.02
CA ALA A 282 -120.66 -11.94 -7.94
C ALA A 282 -121.95 -11.34 -7.33
N GLU A 283 -122.16 -11.49 -6.01
CA GLU A 283 -123.33 -10.99 -5.27
C GLU A 283 -123.29 -9.45 -5.03
N ILE A 284 -122.12 -8.81 -5.24
CA ILE A 284 -121.92 -7.37 -5.00
C ILE A 284 -122.13 -6.53 -6.28
N ALA A 285 -121.94 -7.13 -7.45
CA ALA A 285 -121.84 -6.41 -8.73
C ALA A 285 -123.06 -5.53 -9.06
N GLU A 286 -124.26 -5.89 -8.61
CA GLU A 286 -125.49 -5.12 -8.86
C GLU A 286 -125.55 -3.77 -8.11
N LYS A 287 -124.81 -3.59 -7.00
CA LYS A 287 -125.02 -2.45 -6.09
C LYS A 287 -124.22 -1.17 -6.40
N ASN A 288 -123.30 -1.18 -7.35
CA ASN A 288 -122.68 0.01 -7.98
C ASN A 288 -121.95 1.05 -7.05
N ILE A 289 -121.75 0.75 -5.77
CA ILE A 289 -121.08 1.64 -4.77
C ILE A 289 -119.64 2.02 -5.20
N GLU A 290 -118.93 1.10 -5.86
CA GLU A 290 -117.51 1.20 -6.21
C GLU A 290 -117.19 2.46 -7.05
N LYS A 291 -118.16 2.97 -7.83
CA LYS A 291 -117.98 4.16 -8.70
C LYS A 291 -117.83 5.45 -7.90
N GLN A 292 -118.64 5.66 -6.87
CA GLN A 292 -118.63 6.90 -6.07
C GLN A 292 -117.36 7.00 -5.20
N LYS A 293 -116.93 5.87 -4.64
CA LYS A 293 -115.68 5.78 -3.87
C LYS A 293 -114.44 6.12 -4.70
N LYS A 294 -114.42 5.77 -5.98
CA LYS A 294 -113.25 5.90 -6.86
C LYS A 294 -112.80 7.35 -7.02
N ASP A 295 -113.73 8.28 -7.21
CA ASP A 295 -113.44 9.71 -7.34
C ASP A 295 -112.88 10.30 -6.03
N THR A 296 -113.55 10.06 -4.90
CA THR A 296 -113.11 10.55 -3.58
C THR A 296 -111.75 9.99 -3.18
N GLN A 297 -111.48 8.71 -3.48
CA GLN A 297 -110.20 8.06 -3.20
C GLN A 297 -109.07 8.54 -4.12
N GLN A 298 -109.38 8.95 -5.36
CA GLN A 298 -108.41 9.53 -6.29
C GLN A 298 -107.99 10.95 -5.89
N GLN A 299 -108.87 11.72 -5.27
CA GLN A 299 -108.55 13.02 -4.66
C GLN A 299 -107.63 12.84 -3.43
N LEU A 300 -108.01 11.96 -2.49
CA LEU A 300 -107.28 11.78 -1.24
C LEU A 300 -105.85 11.22 -1.42
N LYS A 301 -105.61 10.40 -2.47
CA LYS A 301 -104.25 9.95 -2.84
C LYS A 301 -103.33 11.13 -3.20
N ARG A 302 -103.81 12.10 -4.01
CA ARG A 302 -103.00 13.23 -4.50
C ARG A 302 -102.48 14.12 -3.37
N ALA A 303 -103.30 14.39 -2.35
CA ALA A 303 -102.88 15.15 -1.17
C ALA A 303 -101.82 14.38 -0.33
N THR A 304 -102.07 13.09 -0.07
CA THR A 304 -101.17 12.25 0.74
C THR A 304 -99.78 12.10 0.11
N GLU A 305 -99.71 12.00 -1.23
CA GLU A 305 -98.46 11.78 -1.96
C GLU A 305 -97.60 13.05 -2.09
N ARG A 306 -98.19 14.24 -1.92
CA ARG A 306 -97.48 15.52 -1.78
C ARG A 306 -96.69 15.58 -0.46
N LEU A 307 -97.36 15.32 0.66
CA LEU A 307 -96.78 15.40 2.02
C LEU A 307 -95.53 14.51 2.19
N ARG A 308 -95.49 13.36 1.51
CA ARG A 308 -94.37 12.42 1.56
C ARG A 308 -93.08 12.97 0.92
N ARG A 309 -93.18 13.77 -0.15
CA ARG A 309 -92.01 14.27 -0.91
C ARG A 309 -91.21 15.27 -0.08
N ILE A 310 -91.90 16.26 0.51
CA ILE A 310 -91.34 17.34 1.34
C ILE A 310 -90.38 16.78 2.41
N ARG A 311 -90.76 15.68 3.07
CA ARG A 311 -89.94 15.04 4.13
C ARG A 311 -88.69 14.30 3.62
N GLN A 312 -88.60 13.97 2.34
CA GLN A 312 -87.42 13.29 1.77
C GLN A 312 -86.36 14.28 1.27
N ASP A 313 -86.75 15.46 0.79
CA ASP A 313 -85.81 16.49 0.32
C ASP A 313 -84.97 17.07 1.49
N GLU A 314 -85.55 17.23 2.69
CA GLU A 314 -84.82 17.72 3.88
C GLU A 314 -83.64 16.83 4.29
N GLU A 315 -83.76 15.51 4.17
CA GLU A 315 -82.70 14.58 4.60
C GLU A 315 -81.52 14.58 3.61
N LEU A 316 -81.81 14.74 2.31
CA LEU A 316 -80.81 14.86 1.25
C LEU A 316 -80.00 16.16 1.38
N GLN A 317 -80.66 17.28 1.70
CA GLN A 317 -79.98 18.57 1.90
C GLN A 317 -78.89 18.51 2.99
N ARG A 318 -79.15 17.85 4.12
CA ARG A 318 -78.17 17.73 5.22
C ARG A 318 -76.90 16.98 4.79
N LYS A 319 -77.03 15.95 3.96
CA LYS A 319 -75.90 15.13 3.43
C LYS A 319 -75.11 15.85 2.34
N ILE A 320 -75.74 16.77 1.61
CA ILE A 320 -75.06 17.65 0.63
C ILE A 320 -74.22 18.71 1.35
N GLN A 321 -74.64 19.20 2.52
CA GLN A 321 -73.87 20.22 3.23
C GLN A 321 -72.57 19.65 3.83
N THR A 322 -72.64 18.52 4.55
CA THR A 322 -71.44 17.93 5.18
C THR A 322 -70.38 17.49 4.17
N THR A 323 -70.78 17.08 2.96
CA THR A 323 -69.83 16.77 1.86
C THR A 323 -69.20 18.02 1.24
N LYS A 324 -69.91 19.16 1.17
CA LYS A 324 -69.31 20.45 0.79
C LYS A 324 -68.25 20.91 1.78
N ASP A 325 -68.52 20.80 3.09
CA ASP A 325 -67.60 21.28 4.13
C ASP A 325 -66.25 20.53 4.08
N ALA A 326 -66.26 19.22 3.82
CA ALA A 326 -65.05 18.39 3.63
C ALA A 326 -64.29 18.72 2.33
N MET A 327 -65.01 19.07 1.26
CA MET A 327 -64.41 19.53 0.00
C MET A 327 -63.68 20.87 0.19
N GLU A 328 -64.25 21.80 0.96
CA GLU A 328 -63.67 23.13 1.16
C GLU A 328 -62.39 23.08 2.02
N GLN A 329 -62.35 22.22 3.06
CA GLN A 329 -61.11 21.93 3.78
C GLN A 329 -60.01 21.36 2.86
N SER A 330 -60.39 20.54 1.88
CA SER A 330 -59.46 19.96 0.90
C SER A 330 -58.89 21.01 -0.06
N LYS A 331 -59.70 21.98 -0.52
CA LYS A 331 -59.22 23.15 -1.28
C LYS A 331 -58.22 23.98 -0.48
N GLN A 332 -58.56 24.32 0.77
CA GLN A 332 -57.68 25.14 1.61
C GLN A 332 -56.28 24.50 1.83
N ARG A 333 -56.17 23.17 1.75
CA ARG A 333 -54.88 22.46 1.75
C ARG A 333 -54.13 22.63 0.42
N VAL A 334 -54.81 22.52 -0.72
CA VAL A 334 -54.23 22.78 -2.06
C VAL A 334 -53.70 24.22 -2.15
N ASP A 335 -54.50 25.22 -1.75
CA ASP A 335 -54.11 26.63 -1.76
C ASP A 335 -52.88 26.91 -0.88
N LYS A 336 -52.79 26.27 0.30
CA LYS A 336 -51.63 26.40 1.20
C LYS A 336 -50.35 25.80 0.63
N ILE A 337 -50.44 24.72 -0.15
CA ILE A 337 -49.29 24.13 -0.83
C ILE A 337 -48.83 25.03 -1.98
N LEU A 338 -49.75 25.46 -2.85
CA LEU A 338 -49.44 26.34 -3.99
C LEU A 338 -48.89 27.70 -3.53
N LYS A 339 -49.42 28.31 -2.46
CA LYS A 339 -48.89 29.58 -1.91
C LYS A 339 -47.50 29.46 -1.27
N LYS A 340 -47.01 28.26 -0.98
CA LYS A 340 -45.72 28.05 -0.31
C LYS A 340 -44.63 27.46 -1.23
N HIS A 341 -45.02 26.62 -2.19
CA HIS A 341 -44.12 25.89 -3.07
C HIS A 341 -44.49 26.03 -4.56
N GLY A 342 -45.40 26.96 -4.91
CA GLY A 342 -45.89 27.13 -6.29
C GLY A 342 -44.80 27.42 -7.29
N SER A 343 -43.97 28.45 -7.05
CA SER A 343 -42.84 28.80 -7.94
C SER A 343 -41.85 27.65 -8.07
N GLU A 344 -41.48 26.98 -6.98
CA GLU A 344 -40.56 25.83 -7.00
C GLU A 344 -41.12 24.64 -7.81
N LEU A 345 -42.44 24.47 -7.84
CA LEU A 345 -43.13 23.46 -8.64
C LEU A 345 -43.30 23.87 -10.12
N GLU A 346 -43.44 25.17 -10.40
CA GLU A 346 -43.48 25.76 -11.74
C GLU A 346 -42.09 25.71 -12.39
N ASP A 347 -41.04 26.16 -11.69
CA ASP A 347 -39.63 26.05 -12.12
C ASP A 347 -39.23 24.58 -12.41
N ALA A 348 -39.68 23.64 -11.58
CA ALA A 348 -39.43 22.21 -11.75
C ALA A 348 -40.31 21.52 -12.83
N ALA A 349 -41.33 22.21 -13.34
CA ALA A 349 -42.23 21.71 -14.39
C ALA A 349 -42.02 22.38 -15.76
N GLY A 350 -41.46 23.60 -15.78
CA GLY A 350 -41.28 24.45 -16.96
C GLY A 350 -42.55 25.18 -17.42
N ASP A 351 -43.72 24.85 -16.85
CA ASP A 351 -45.04 25.37 -17.23
C ASP A 351 -45.98 25.40 -16.01
N GLN A 352 -46.96 26.31 -16.02
CA GLN A 352 -48.00 26.36 -14.99
C GLN A 352 -49.06 25.27 -15.23
N LEU A 353 -48.98 24.20 -14.45
CA LEU A 353 -49.79 22.97 -14.60
C LEU A 353 -50.99 22.90 -13.64
N SER A 354 -51.90 21.95 -13.90
CA SER A 354 -52.95 21.59 -12.95
C SER A 354 -52.38 20.85 -11.72
N PRO A 355 -52.98 21.00 -10.52
CA PRO A 355 -52.44 20.44 -9.26
C PRO A 355 -52.19 18.92 -9.25
N ASP A 356 -52.89 18.16 -10.09
CA ASP A 356 -52.75 16.71 -10.26
C ASP A 356 -51.62 16.30 -11.23
N ARG A 357 -51.11 17.24 -12.04
CA ARG A 357 -50.07 17.01 -13.06
C ARG A 357 -48.65 17.33 -12.59
N TYR A 358 -48.45 18.29 -11.66
CA TYR A 358 -47.12 18.64 -11.14
C TYR A 358 -46.31 17.43 -10.68
N HIS A 359 -46.92 16.43 -10.04
CA HIS A 359 -46.21 15.22 -9.63
C HIS A 359 -45.62 14.43 -10.81
N ALA A 360 -46.29 14.40 -11.97
CA ALA A 360 -45.76 13.75 -13.16
C ALA A 360 -44.61 14.57 -13.78
N ALA A 361 -44.74 15.90 -13.79
CA ALA A 361 -43.69 16.79 -14.29
C ALA A 361 -42.41 16.73 -13.45
N VAL A 362 -42.52 16.87 -12.12
CA VAL A 362 -41.37 16.81 -11.20
C VAL A 362 -40.71 15.42 -11.23
N VAL A 363 -41.47 14.34 -11.37
CA VAL A 363 -40.89 12.99 -11.59
C VAL A 363 -40.17 12.89 -12.94
N GLY A 364 -40.69 13.50 -14.00
CA GLY A 364 -40.02 13.58 -15.30
C GLY A 364 -38.71 14.37 -15.25
N ALA A 365 -38.72 15.55 -14.62
CA ALA A 365 -37.53 16.38 -14.40
C ALA A 365 -36.47 15.64 -13.57
N LEU A 366 -36.89 14.98 -12.49
CA LEU A 366 -36.02 14.13 -11.65
C LEU A 366 -35.38 13.00 -12.48
N GLN A 367 -36.17 12.27 -13.27
CA GLN A 367 -35.64 11.21 -14.15
C GLN A 367 -34.72 11.74 -15.25
N SER A 368 -34.91 12.99 -15.71
CA SER A 368 -33.97 13.62 -16.64
C SER A 368 -32.65 13.92 -15.95
N GLN A 369 -32.68 14.53 -14.76
CA GLN A 369 -31.45 14.85 -14.02
C GLN A 369 -30.70 13.60 -13.56
N GLU A 370 -31.40 12.53 -13.16
CA GLU A 370 -30.77 11.24 -12.85
C GLU A 370 -30.05 10.63 -14.09
N ARG A 371 -30.57 10.84 -15.31
CA ARG A 371 -29.87 10.46 -16.56
C ARG A 371 -28.70 11.39 -16.90
N HIS A 372 -28.79 12.68 -16.61
CA HIS A 372 -27.65 13.61 -16.76
C HIS A 372 -26.52 13.21 -15.81
N LEU A 373 -26.84 12.85 -14.56
CA LEU A 373 -25.88 12.33 -13.59
C LEU A 373 -25.22 11.03 -14.08
N ASP A 374 -26.00 10.06 -14.58
CA ASP A 374 -25.46 8.81 -15.14
C ASP A 374 -24.47 9.07 -16.30
N ASN A 375 -24.82 9.99 -17.22
CA ASN A 375 -23.95 10.34 -18.34
C ASN A 375 -22.70 11.12 -17.89
N ALA A 376 -22.83 12.05 -16.94
CA ALA A 376 -21.70 12.80 -16.40
C ALA A 376 -20.70 11.88 -15.67
N ASN A 377 -21.18 10.89 -14.91
CA ASN A 377 -20.32 9.86 -14.31
C ASN A 377 -19.58 9.04 -15.37
N ARG A 378 -20.25 8.62 -16.45
CA ARG A 378 -19.59 7.91 -17.56
C ARG A 378 -18.49 8.74 -18.24
N ASN A 379 -18.73 10.04 -18.44
CA ASN A 379 -17.74 10.95 -19.00
C ASN A 379 -16.53 11.09 -18.08
N ARG A 380 -16.73 11.31 -16.76
CA ARG A 380 -15.64 11.29 -15.78
C ARG A 380 -14.86 9.98 -15.83
N ASP A 381 -15.55 8.83 -15.87
CA ASP A 381 -14.89 7.52 -15.85
C ASP A 381 -14.05 7.28 -17.13
N ALA A 382 -14.47 7.80 -18.28
CA ALA A 382 -13.68 7.81 -19.51
C ALA A 382 -12.44 8.72 -19.41
N VAL A 383 -12.60 9.96 -18.91
CA VAL A 383 -11.48 10.90 -18.68
C VAL A 383 -10.47 10.33 -17.69
N VAL A 384 -10.93 9.67 -16.62
CA VAL A 384 -10.08 8.99 -15.63
C VAL A 384 -9.34 7.79 -16.23
N GLN A 385 -9.95 7.02 -17.15
CA GLN A 385 -9.21 5.98 -17.89
C GLN A 385 -8.16 6.57 -18.84
N HIS A 386 -8.48 7.65 -19.56
CA HIS A 386 -7.50 8.34 -20.40
C HIS A 386 -6.34 8.91 -19.58
N LEU A 387 -6.59 9.48 -18.39
CA LEU A 387 -5.54 9.88 -17.46
C LEU A 387 -4.67 8.72 -17.01
N ALA A 388 -5.25 7.55 -16.70
CA ALA A 388 -4.48 6.36 -16.31
C ALA A 388 -3.57 5.88 -17.46
N ASP A 389 -4.08 5.81 -18.69
CA ASP A 389 -3.31 5.44 -19.88
C ASP A 389 -2.16 6.42 -20.18
N LYS A 390 -2.41 7.73 -20.06
CA LYS A 390 -1.39 8.78 -20.28
C LYS A 390 -0.32 8.76 -19.20
N ASN A 391 -0.70 8.67 -17.92
CA ASN A 391 0.25 8.54 -16.80
C ASN A 391 1.10 7.26 -16.90
N ALA A 392 0.52 6.14 -17.34
CA ALA A 392 1.28 4.90 -17.56
C ALA A 392 2.36 5.06 -18.65
N ARG A 393 2.05 5.76 -19.75
CA ARG A 393 3.03 6.09 -20.81
C ARG A 393 4.11 7.05 -20.31
N GLN A 394 3.70 8.12 -19.61
CA GLN A 394 4.61 9.10 -19.02
C GLN A 394 5.63 8.44 -18.08
N SER A 395 5.18 7.53 -17.22
CA SER A 395 6.03 6.72 -16.34
C SER A 395 7.03 5.83 -17.11
N ALA A 396 6.56 5.12 -18.15
CA ALA A 396 7.41 4.27 -18.98
C ALA A 396 8.49 5.07 -19.74
N ILE A 397 8.16 6.25 -20.26
CA ILE A 397 9.12 7.12 -20.95
C ILE A 397 10.10 7.73 -19.94
N LYS A 398 9.66 8.17 -18.76
CA LYS A 398 10.55 8.64 -17.67
C LYS A 398 11.59 7.56 -17.30
N GLN A 399 11.18 6.31 -17.14
CA GLN A 399 12.11 5.20 -16.87
C GLN A 399 13.08 4.91 -18.04
N SER A 400 12.63 5.07 -19.29
CA SER A 400 13.51 4.95 -20.45
C SER A 400 14.49 6.12 -20.56
N LEU A 401 14.10 7.33 -20.14
CA LEU A 401 14.96 8.50 -20.10
C LEU A 401 16.04 8.35 -19.03
N GLU A 402 15.68 7.98 -17.80
CA GLU A 402 16.63 7.74 -16.70
C GLU A 402 17.73 6.73 -17.08
N THR A 403 17.36 5.64 -17.75
CA THR A 403 18.33 4.62 -18.19
C THR A 403 19.25 5.12 -19.31
N LEU A 404 18.74 5.88 -20.28
CA LEU A 404 19.55 6.53 -21.32
C LEU A 404 20.50 7.59 -20.73
N GLN A 405 20.04 8.41 -19.79
CA GLN A 405 20.85 9.42 -19.09
C GLN A 405 21.96 8.77 -18.25
N GLN A 406 21.69 7.63 -17.61
CA GLN A 406 22.71 6.85 -16.90
C GLN A 406 23.77 6.31 -17.87
N GLU A 407 23.39 5.69 -19.00
CA GLU A 407 24.36 5.26 -20.03
C GLU A 407 25.20 6.44 -20.56
N HIS A 408 24.55 7.56 -20.88
CA HIS A 408 25.21 8.74 -21.43
C HIS A 408 26.20 9.38 -20.46
N SER A 409 25.83 9.51 -19.17
CA SER A 409 26.72 10.06 -18.14
C SER A 409 27.96 9.18 -17.92
N ALA A 410 27.82 7.84 -17.95
CA ALA A 410 28.93 6.91 -17.82
C ALA A 410 29.89 6.96 -19.03
N TRP A 411 29.38 7.21 -20.25
CA TRP A 411 30.22 7.44 -21.42
C TRP A 411 30.90 8.81 -21.40
N SER A 412 30.18 9.87 -21.04
CA SER A 412 30.73 11.23 -20.92
C SER A 412 31.89 11.30 -19.91
N GLN A 413 31.77 10.63 -18.75
CA GLN A 413 32.86 10.49 -17.79
C GLN A 413 34.08 9.73 -18.34
N ARG A 414 33.88 8.73 -19.22
CA ARG A 414 34.98 8.03 -19.90
C ARG A 414 35.66 8.94 -20.93
N LEU A 415 34.88 9.69 -21.72
CA LEU A 415 35.38 10.62 -22.72
C LEU A 415 36.25 11.71 -22.07
N ALA A 416 35.74 12.36 -21.02
CA ALA A 416 36.46 13.39 -20.28
C ALA A 416 37.76 12.89 -19.63
N LYS A 417 37.83 11.60 -19.26
CA LYS A 417 39.03 10.98 -18.69
C LYS A 417 40.14 10.74 -19.73
N GLU A 418 39.80 10.29 -20.94
CA GLU A 418 40.78 9.97 -21.98
C GLU A 418 41.09 11.18 -22.91
N CYS A 419 40.20 12.17 -22.96
CA CYS A 419 40.33 13.41 -23.74
C CYS A 419 39.94 14.67 -22.90
N PRO A 420 40.76 15.10 -21.92
CA PRO A 420 40.39 16.18 -20.99
C PRO A 420 40.45 17.61 -21.57
N GLU A 421 41.18 17.84 -22.67
CA GLU A 421 41.50 19.21 -23.15
C GLU A 421 41.17 19.47 -24.63
N LYS A 422 40.76 18.45 -25.41
CA LYS A 422 40.54 18.57 -26.87
C LYS A 422 39.37 17.70 -27.38
N PRO A 423 38.69 18.11 -28.47
CA PRO A 423 37.71 17.26 -29.16
C PRO A 423 38.31 15.93 -29.62
N LEU A 424 37.51 14.86 -29.56
CA LEU A 424 37.93 13.49 -29.88
C LEU A 424 38.54 13.35 -31.29
N ASP A 425 37.92 13.97 -32.30
CA ASP A 425 38.39 13.92 -33.68
C ASP A 425 39.74 14.65 -33.87
N ASP A 426 40.01 15.70 -33.11
CA ASP A 426 41.29 16.44 -33.21
C ASP A 426 42.40 15.75 -32.42
N ALA A 427 42.09 15.20 -31.24
CA ALA A 427 42.97 14.31 -30.51
C ALA A 427 43.34 13.05 -31.33
N LEU A 428 42.40 12.52 -32.11
CA LEU A 428 42.63 11.41 -33.03
C LEU A 428 43.50 11.84 -34.23
N LYS A 429 43.20 12.98 -34.89
CA LYS A 429 44.03 13.51 -35.99
C LYS A 429 45.47 13.75 -35.56
N GLU A 430 45.70 14.34 -34.38
CA GLU A 430 47.03 14.55 -33.81
C GLU A 430 47.74 13.21 -33.53
N ALA A 431 47.03 12.23 -32.96
CA ALA A 431 47.59 10.91 -32.71
C ALA A 431 47.95 10.16 -34.01
N GLU A 432 47.11 10.26 -35.05
CA GLU A 432 47.36 9.69 -36.38
C GLU A 432 48.42 10.43 -37.20
N ALA A 433 48.59 11.74 -36.99
CA ALA A 433 49.70 12.50 -37.57
C ALA A 433 51.03 12.03 -36.96
N ALA A 434 51.15 12.10 -35.63
CA ALA A 434 52.34 11.64 -34.91
C ALA A 434 52.69 10.17 -35.19
N LEU A 435 51.68 9.30 -35.37
CA LEU A 435 51.88 7.90 -35.78
C LEU A 435 52.41 7.76 -37.21
N ARG A 436 51.94 8.60 -38.15
CA ARG A 436 52.47 8.63 -39.53
C ARG A 436 53.89 9.16 -39.57
N ASP A 437 54.17 10.22 -38.82
CA ASP A 437 55.49 10.83 -38.74
C ASP A 437 56.51 9.83 -38.16
N MET A 438 56.20 9.20 -37.01
CA MET A 438 57.05 8.17 -36.42
C MET A 438 57.22 6.94 -37.33
N ARG A 439 56.19 6.49 -38.05
CA ARG A 439 56.32 5.43 -39.06
C ARG A 439 57.25 5.83 -40.22
N SER A 440 57.11 7.03 -40.76
CA SER A 440 57.97 7.50 -41.86
C SER A 440 59.45 7.57 -41.44
N MET A 441 59.73 7.94 -40.18
CA MET A 441 61.06 7.90 -39.59
C MET A 441 61.56 6.46 -39.38
N GLN A 442 60.68 5.56 -38.91
CA GLN A 442 60.97 4.13 -38.74
C GLN A 442 61.33 3.45 -40.07
N ASP A 443 60.70 3.82 -41.18
CA ASP A 443 61.02 3.31 -42.52
C ASP A 443 62.30 3.97 -43.11
N LEU A 444 62.55 5.26 -42.80
CA LEU A 444 63.73 5.97 -43.29
C LEU A 444 65.04 5.44 -42.71
N ARG A 445 65.12 5.12 -41.42
CA ARG A 445 66.39 4.74 -40.75
C ARG A 445 67.00 3.45 -41.35
N PRO A 446 66.27 2.35 -41.60
CA PRO A 446 66.79 1.18 -42.30
C PRO A 446 67.17 1.44 -43.77
N ALA A 447 66.47 2.37 -44.45
CA ALA A 447 66.83 2.77 -45.81
C ALA A 447 68.17 3.53 -45.82
N MET A 448 68.36 4.49 -44.90
CA MET A 448 69.62 5.22 -44.72
C MET A 448 70.77 4.28 -44.33
N ALA A 449 70.54 3.30 -43.45
CA ALA A 449 71.53 2.28 -43.11
C ALA A 449 71.95 1.42 -44.34
N LYS A 450 71.03 1.11 -45.26
CA LYS A 450 71.37 0.47 -46.55
C LYS A 450 72.17 1.39 -47.46
N VAL A 451 71.84 2.69 -47.53
CA VAL A 451 72.60 3.68 -48.32
C VAL A 451 74.04 3.80 -47.82
N TYR A 452 74.27 3.97 -46.52
CA TYR A 452 75.61 4.01 -45.94
C TYR A 452 76.41 2.72 -46.18
N ARG A 453 75.74 1.55 -46.17
CA ARG A 453 76.37 0.27 -46.51
C ARG A 453 76.90 0.21 -47.95
N VAL A 454 76.12 0.70 -48.91
CA VAL A 454 76.54 0.79 -50.33
C VAL A 454 77.68 1.80 -50.50
N ILE A 455 77.62 2.95 -49.81
CA ILE A 455 78.70 3.94 -49.80
C ILE A 455 80.00 3.32 -49.26
N LYS A 456 79.93 2.57 -48.14
CA LYS A 456 81.09 1.87 -47.56
C LYS A 456 81.70 0.89 -48.56
N GLN A 457 80.88 -0.02 -49.08
CA GLN A 457 81.32 -1.09 -49.98
C GLN A 457 81.96 -0.55 -51.26
N LYS A 458 81.38 0.50 -51.88
CA LYS A 458 81.97 1.09 -53.07
C LYS A 458 83.25 1.88 -52.78
N SER A 459 83.30 2.63 -51.67
CA SER A 459 84.50 3.39 -51.30
C SER A 459 85.70 2.46 -51.01
N GLN A 460 85.44 1.27 -50.46
CA GLN A 460 86.46 0.21 -50.30
C GLN A 460 86.96 -0.35 -51.64
N GLN A 461 86.10 -0.41 -52.66
CA GLN A 461 86.46 -0.97 -53.98
C GLN A 461 87.24 0.01 -54.86
N THR A 462 87.05 1.32 -54.68
CA THR A 462 87.67 2.36 -55.53
C THR A 462 88.84 3.10 -54.88
N HIS A 463 89.14 2.87 -53.59
CA HIS A 463 90.11 3.65 -52.79
C HIS A 463 89.84 5.17 -52.87
N ALA A 464 88.56 5.53 -52.91
CA ALA A 464 88.08 6.89 -53.06
C ALA A 464 86.71 7.04 -52.38
N CYS A 465 86.36 8.22 -51.88
CA CYS A 465 85.07 8.44 -51.25
C CYS A 465 83.95 8.40 -52.29
N PHE A 466 83.06 7.40 -52.25
CA PHE A 466 81.99 7.23 -53.24
C PHE A 466 80.98 8.40 -53.30
N VAL A 467 80.95 9.29 -52.31
CA VAL A 467 80.05 10.47 -52.28
C VAL A 467 80.64 11.69 -53.00
N CYS A 468 81.93 11.98 -52.82
CA CYS A 468 82.58 13.18 -53.38
C CYS A 468 83.67 12.88 -54.43
N GLN A 469 83.92 11.59 -54.72
CA GLN A 469 84.86 11.09 -55.73
C GLN A 469 86.32 11.55 -55.54
N ARG A 470 86.69 11.92 -54.31
CA ARG A 470 88.09 12.18 -53.93
C ARG A 470 88.78 10.87 -53.54
N ASP A 471 89.91 10.58 -54.17
CA ASP A 471 90.82 9.51 -53.80
C ASP A 471 91.37 9.74 -52.37
N PHE A 472 91.70 8.66 -51.66
CA PHE A 472 92.35 8.78 -50.34
C PHE A 472 93.87 8.87 -50.51
N ALA A 473 94.51 9.83 -49.83
CA ALA A 473 95.95 10.07 -49.95
C ALA A 473 96.79 9.07 -49.14
N SER A 474 96.16 8.25 -48.30
CA SER A 474 96.77 7.14 -47.56
C SER A 474 95.73 6.10 -47.16
N ASP A 475 96.16 4.86 -46.91
CA ASP A 475 95.27 3.81 -46.37
C ASP A 475 94.67 4.19 -45.01
N GLN A 476 95.40 4.96 -44.19
CA GLN A 476 94.93 5.46 -42.90
C GLN A 476 93.71 6.38 -43.05
N GLU A 477 93.72 7.27 -44.06
CA GLU A 477 92.61 8.16 -44.38
C GLU A 477 91.38 7.39 -44.90
N ALA A 478 91.62 6.33 -45.68
CA ALA A 478 90.56 5.42 -46.13
C ALA A 478 89.92 4.70 -44.94
N GLU A 479 90.71 4.14 -44.03
CA GLU A 479 90.19 3.47 -42.83
C GLU A 479 89.39 4.40 -41.92
N ASP A 480 89.89 5.61 -41.64
CA ASP A 480 89.19 6.58 -40.80
C ASP A 480 87.85 7.02 -41.41
N CYS A 481 87.81 7.24 -42.73
CA CYS A 481 86.58 7.54 -43.47
C CYS A 481 85.58 6.37 -43.40
N LEU A 482 86.05 5.13 -43.58
CA LEU A 482 85.22 3.93 -43.54
C LEU A 482 84.71 3.62 -42.13
N ARG A 483 85.48 3.94 -41.08
CA ARG A 483 85.08 3.86 -39.68
C ARG A 483 83.95 4.85 -39.37
N LEU A 484 84.08 6.10 -39.81
CA LEU A 484 83.03 7.12 -39.67
C LEU A 484 81.73 6.75 -40.41
N ILE A 485 81.81 6.08 -41.56
CA ILE A 485 80.66 5.54 -42.29
C ILE A 485 80.01 4.37 -41.52
N GLU A 486 80.84 3.49 -40.94
CA GLU A 486 80.39 2.36 -40.13
C GLU A 486 79.69 2.80 -38.83
N GLU A 487 80.26 3.74 -38.10
CA GLU A 487 79.66 4.36 -36.91
C GLU A 487 78.28 4.95 -37.23
N LYS A 488 78.15 5.70 -38.33
CA LYS A 488 76.85 6.24 -38.78
C LYS A 488 75.87 5.14 -39.17
N MET A 489 76.32 4.09 -39.86
CA MET A 489 75.48 2.94 -40.22
C MET A 489 74.99 2.17 -38.99
N GLN A 490 75.85 1.94 -38.00
CA GLN A 490 75.50 1.30 -36.73
C GLN A 490 74.53 2.17 -35.93
N ARG A 491 74.76 3.49 -35.86
CA ARG A 491 73.87 4.43 -35.18
C ARG A 491 72.44 4.38 -35.71
N PHE A 492 72.22 4.50 -37.02
CA PHE A 492 70.88 4.38 -37.60
C PHE A 492 70.25 2.99 -37.42
N SER A 493 71.07 1.94 -37.25
CA SER A 493 70.59 0.57 -36.99
C SER A 493 70.12 0.41 -35.53
N LEU A 494 70.88 0.94 -34.56
CA LEU A 494 70.51 0.97 -33.14
C LEU A 494 69.30 1.88 -32.89
N GLU A 495 69.28 3.07 -33.49
CA GLU A 495 68.16 4.01 -33.41
C GLU A 495 66.89 3.46 -34.10
N SER A 496 66.92 2.34 -34.83
CA SER A 496 65.72 1.73 -35.43
C SER A 496 64.91 0.84 -34.47
N SER A 497 65.47 0.40 -33.32
CA SER A 497 64.75 -0.48 -32.39
C SER A 497 63.78 0.29 -31.48
N GLY A 498 64.22 1.40 -30.88
CA GLY A 498 63.40 2.22 -29.98
C GLY A 498 62.19 2.87 -30.66
N ASP A 499 62.28 3.17 -31.97
CA ASP A 499 61.15 3.67 -32.76
C ASP A 499 60.00 2.65 -32.86
N ALA A 500 60.30 1.34 -32.88
CA ALA A 500 59.26 0.31 -33.02
C ALA A 500 58.35 0.22 -31.77
N GLU A 501 58.90 0.51 -30.60
CA GLU A 501 58.16 0.54 -29.33
C GLU A 501 57.30 1.81 -29.22
N SER A 502 57.85 2.99 -29.53
CA SER A 502 57.08 4.24 -29.53
C SER A 502 55.95 4.23 -30.57
N VAL A 503 56.18 3.68 -31.76
CA VAL A 503 55.15 3.45 -32.79
C VAL A 503 54.06 2.50 -32.28
N THR A 504 54.39 1.43 -31.55
CA THR A 504 53.37 0.49 -31.04
C THR A 504 52.59 1.02 -29.83
N VAL A 505 53.19 1.86 -28.99
CA VAL A 505 52.47 2.62 -27.93
C VAL A 505 51.51 3.64 -28.56
N GLN A 506 51.96 4.40 -29.56
CA GLN A 506 51.09 5.40 -30.21
C GLN A 506 50.00 4.75 -31.06
N GLN A 507 50.26 3.59 -31.70
CA GLN A 507 49.23 2.79 -32.36
C GLN A 507 48.14 2.37 -31.37
N GLN A 508 48.49 1.86 -30.19
CA GLN A 508 47.51 1.55 -29.14
C GLN A 508 46.70 2.78 -28.67
N LYS A 509 47.29 3.98 -28.68
CA LYS A 509 46.56 5.23 -28.40
C LYS A 509 45.55 5.56 -29.51
N VAL A 510 45.95 5.43 -30.78
CA VAL A 510 45.06 5.62 -31.94
C VAL A 510 43.92 4.60 -31.92
N ASP A 511 44.18 3.33 -31.61
CA ASP A 511 43.15 2.28 -31.61
C ASP A 511 42.11 2.48 -30.50
N LYS A 512 42.51 2.94 -29.31
CA LYS A 512 41.58 3.36 -28.25
C LYS A 512 40.69 4.52 -28.68
N LEU A 513 41.28 5.57 -29.27
CA LEU A 513 40.55 6.75 -29.74
C LEU A 513 39.57 6.39 -30.87
N LYS A 514 39.92 5.43 -31.74
CA LYS A 514 39.01 4.88 -32.76
C LYS A 514 37.86 4.06 -32.18
N GLY A 515 38.11 3.31 -31.10
CA GLY A 515 37.03 2.66 -30.33
C GLY A 515 36.01 3.68 -29.84
N LEU A 516 36.47 4.75 -29.18
CA LEU A 516 35.63 5.87 -28.73
C LEU A 516 34.93 6.58 -29.90
N GLN A 517 35.57 6.72 -31.06
CA GLN A 517 34.97 7.35 -32.24
C GLN A 517 33.83 6.50 -32.86
N MET A 518 33.92 5.17 -32.79
CA MET A 518 32.80 4.30 -33.19
C MET A 518 31.67 4.31 -32.15
N GLU A 519 31.99 4.40 -30.86
CA GLU A 519 30.99 4.60 -29.81
C GLU A 519 30.27 5.96 -29.93
N ALA A 520 30.98 7.04 -30.28
CA ALA A 520 30.40 8.40 -30.37
C ALA A 520 29.18 8.45 -31.31
N LYS A 521 29.18 7.73 -32.44
CA LYS A 521 28.03 7.65 -33.37
C LYS A 521 26.83 6.86 -32.81
N ARG A 522 27.04 5.99 -31.83
CA ARG A 522 25.96 5.36 -31.05
C ARG A 522 25.42 6.36 -30.03
N PHE A 523 26.29 7.04 -29.28
CA PHE A 523 25.86 7.97 -28.23
C PHE A 523 25.15 9.21 -28.79
N GLN A 524 25.58 9.75 -29.94
CA GLN A 524 24.86 10.82 -30.65
C GLN A 524 23.41 10.43 -30.97
N ARG A 525 23.16 9.18 -31.37
CA ARG A 525 21.79 8.64 -31.58
C ARG A 525 21.03 8.37 -30.29
N GLN A 526 21.72 8.23 -29.15
CA GLN A 526 21.08 8.16 -27.83
C GLN A 526 20.72 9.56 -27.34
N GLU A 527 21.52 10.58 -27.66
CA GLU A 527 21.28 11.99 -27.39
C GLU A 527 20.08 12.52 -28.20
N GLU A 528 20.02 12.21 -29.51
CA GLU A 528 18.83 12.43 -30.35
C GLU A 528 17.56 11.81 -29.71
N ARG A 529 17.63 10.53 -29.29
CA ARG A 529 16.50 9.83 -28.65
C ARG A 529 16.14 10.33 -27.25
N MET A 530 17.08 10.88 -26.49
CA MET A 530 16.76 11.55 -25.22
C MET A 530 15.97 12.83 -25.50
N SER A 531 16.37 13.62 -26.50
CA SER A 531 15.61 14.81 -26.91
C SER A 531 14.23 14.49 -27.46
N GLU A 532 14.06 13.36 -28.18
CA GLU A 532 12.74 12.85 -28.59
C GLU A 532 11.87 12.53 -27.36
N HIS A 533 12.40 11.77 -26.40
CA HIS A 533 11.65 11.38 -25.20
C HIS A 533 11.38 12.55 -24.22
N GLU A 534 12.23 13.57 -24.17
CA GLU A 534 11.96 14.82 -23.45
C GLU A 534 10.83 15.62 -24.12
N GLY A 535 10.76 15.61 -25.46
CA GLY A 535 9.63 16.16 -26.22
C GLY A 535 8.32 15.38 -26.03
N ASP A 536 8.37 14.05 -26.07
CA ASP A 536 7.22 13.17 -25.79
C ASP A 536 6.66 13.41 -24.39
N LEU A 537 7.54 13.59 -23.38
CA LEU A 537 7.14 13.89 -22.01
C LEU A 537 6.49 15.27 -21.88
N ALA A 538 7.08 16.31 -22.48
CA ALA A 538 6.47 17.63 -22.48
C ALA A 538 5.08 17.63 -23.16
N ALA A 539 4.90 16.84 -24.24
CA ALA A 539 3.58 16.67 -24.87
C ALA A 539 2.59 15.94 -23.94
N LEU A 540 3.00 14.82 -23.34
CA LEU A 540 2.16 14.04 -22.41
C LEU A 540 1.78 14.82 -21.15
N ASP A 541 2.68 15.66 -20.63
CA ASP A 541 2.42 16.46 -19.43
C ASP A 541 1.32 17.51 -19.71
N ASN A 542 1.35 18.18 -20.87
CA ASN A 542 0.25 19.07 -21.31
C ASN A 542 -1.08 18.31 -21.50
N GLU A 543 -1.06 17.14 -22.14
CA GLU A 543 -2.27 16.31 -22.30
C GLU A 543 -2.84 15.82 -20.96
N ILE A 544 -1.99 15.60 -19.95
CA ILE A 544 -2.41 15.25 -18.59
C ILE A 544 -3.06 16.45 -17.91
N GLU A 545 -2.44 17.64 -17.96
CA GLU A 545 -3.05 18.87 -17.40
C GLU A 545 -4.41 19.20 -18.03
N GLU A 546 -4.57 19.04 -19.35
CA GLU A 546 -5.86 19.23 -20.04
C GLU A 546 -6.93 18.25 -19.54
N LEU A 547 -6.58 16.97 -19.39
CA LEU A 547 -7.51 15.94 -18.90
C LEU A 547 -7.82 16.07 -17.40
N GLU A 548 -6.88 16.53 -16.56
CA GLU A 548 -7.17 16.85 -15.16
C GLU A 548 -8.11 18.06 -15.04
N ALA A 549 -7.93 19.08 -15.87
CA ALA A 549 -8.83 20.22 -15.95
C ALA A 549 -10.20 19.87 -16.57
N GLU A 550 -10.31 18.85 -17.43
CA GLU A 550 -11.61 18.31 -17.86
C GLU A 550 -12.28 17.48 -16.75
N LYS A 551 -11.51 16.64 -16.05
CA LYS A 551 -11.98 15.85 -14.91
C LYS A 551 -12.62 16.76 -13.86
N GLU A 552 -11.93 17.80 -13.40
CA GLU A 552 -12.44 18.73 -12.37
C GLU A 552 -13.77 19.39 -12.79
N LYS A 553 -13.90 19.80 -14.06
CA LYS A 553 -15.16 20.33 -14.61
C LYS A 553 -16.28 19.30 -14.58
N THR A 554 -16.01 18.04 -14.92
CA THR A 554 -17.01 16.96 -14.85
C THR A 554 -17.40 16.62 -13.40
N GLU A 555 -16.45 16.65 -12.46
CA GLU A 555 -16.71 16.40 -11.04
C GLU A 555 -17.55 17.53 -10.42
N SER A 556 -17.27 18.80 -10.72
CA SER A 556 -18.12 19.94 -10.35
C SER A 556 -19.54 19.81 -10.91
N HIS A 557 -19.69 19.48 -12.20
CA HIS A 557 -21.02 19.33 -12.82
C HIS A 557 -21.82 18.15 -12.25
N ILE A 558 -21.14 17.07 -11.85
CA ILE A 558 -21.73 15.94 -11.13
C ILE A 558 -22.33 16.39 -9.79
N ASP A 559 -21.66 17.29 -9.05
CA ASP A 559 -22.15 17.78 -7.76
C ASP A 559 -23.32 18.78 -7.90
N ASP A 560 -23.26 19.71 -8.86
CA ASP A 560 -24.42 20.56 -9.23
C ASP A 560 -25.67 19.71 -9.54
N THR A 561 -25.47 18.61 -10.28
CA THR A 561 -26.54 17.68 -10.68
C THR A 561 -27.10 16.90 -9.49
N LYS A 562 -26.26 16.49 -8.52
CA LYS A 562 -26.73 15.88 -7.25
C LYS A 562 -27.60 16.85 -6.46
N ASP A 563 -27.20 18.12 -6.35
CA ASP A 563 -27.96 19.13 -5.62
C ASP A 563 -29.28 19.48 -6.32
N ALA A 564 -29.32 19.46 -7.66
CA ALA A 564 -30.56 19.56 -8.42
C ALA A 564 -31.50 18.37 -8.15
N ILE A 565 -30.96 17.14 -8.17
CA ILE A 565 -31.69 15.90 -7.84
C ILE A 565 -32.24 15.93 -6.41
N GLN A 566 -31.47 16.40 -5.44
CA GLN A 566 -31.91 16.48 -4.04
C GLN A 566 -33.06 17.48 -3.85
N ARG A 567 -33.01 18.64 -4.52
CA ARG A 567 -34.11 19.62 -4.55
C ARG A 567 -35.37 19.03 -5.21
N LEU A 568 -35.24 18.39 -6.37
CA LEU A 568 -36.35 17.74 -7.08
C LEU A 568 -36.98 16.59 -6.28
N ARG A 569 -36.19 15.82 -5.53
CA ARG A 569 -36.70 14.76 -4.63
C ARG A 569 -37.57 15.32 -3.50
N ALA A 570 -37.20 16.45 -2.90
CA ALA A 570 -38.02 17.12 -1.89
C ALA A 570 -39.35 17.63 -2.48
N LEU A 571 -39.31 18.27 -3.66
CA LEU A 571 -40.50 18.73 -4.38
C LEU A 571 -41.41 17.58 -4.83
N CYS A 572 -40.85 16.41 -5.13
CA CYS A 572 -41.61 15.24 -5.55
C CYS A 572 -42.62 14.79 -4.48
N ASP A 573 -42.28 14.86 -3.19
CA ASP A 573 -43.20 14.54 -2.09
C ASP A 573 -44.26 15.63 -1.87
N VAL A 574 -43.90 16.91 -1.99
CA VAL A 574 -44.87 18.02 -1.97
C VAL A 574 -45.90 17.85 -3.10
N ALA A 575 -45.45 17.47 -4.30
CA ALA A 575 -46.30 17.24 -5.45
C ALA A 575 -47.21 16.00 -5.32
N LYS A 576 -46.77 14.92 -4.62
CA LYS A 576 -47.65 13.79 -4.26
C LYS A 576 -48.80 14.26 -3.38
N ASP A 577 -48.51 15.07 -2.38
CA ASP A 577 -49.49 15.55 -1.39
C ASP A 577 -50.51 16.53 -2.02
N LEU A 578 -50.05 17.36 -2.96
CA LEU A 578 -50.88 18.21 -3.81
C LEU A 578 -51.85 17.36 -4.67
N LYS A 579 -51.33 16.37 -5.41
CA LYS A 579 -52.11 15.46 -6.25
C LYS A 579 -53.14 14.66 -5.43
N ALA A 580 -52.74 14.12 -4.28
CA ALA A 580 -53.61 13.37 -3.38
C ALA A 580 -54.68 14.25 -2.70
N SER A 581 -54.47 15.56 -2.62
CA SER A 581 -55.48 16.53 -2.16
C SER A 581 -56.45 16.88 -3.29
N GLN A 582 -55.95 17.14 -4.51
CA GLN A 582 -56.79 17.43 -5.68
C GLN A 582 -57.71 16.24 -6.04
N GLN A 583 -57.22 15.00 -5.93
CA GLN A 583 -58.03 13.81 -6.17
C GLN A 583 -59.22 13.69 -5.21
N ARG A 584 -59.07 14.12 -3.94
CA ARG A 584 -60.19 14.15 -2.98
C ARG A 584 -61.26 15.17 -3.37
N ILE A 585 -60.85 16.38 -3.76
CA ILE A 585 -61.75 17.42 -4.28
C ILE A 585 -62.54 16.86 -5.48
N ASN A 586 -61.87 16.22 -6.43
CA ASN A 586 -62.51 15.65 -7.61
C ASN A 586 -63.53 14.52 -7.27
N THR A 587 -63.29 13.75 -6.20
CA THR A 587 -64.24 12.74 -5.70
C THR A 587 -65.45 13.39 -5.03
N TYR A 588 -65.24 14.31 -4.08
CA TYR A 588 -66.34 15.02 -3.40
C TYR A 588 -67.20 15.82 -4.38
N THR A 589 -66.62 16.45 -5.40
CA THR A 589 -67.38 17.14 -6.47
C THR A 589 -68.33 16.20 -7.20
N LYS A 590 -67.88 14.98 -7.53
CA LYS A 590 -68.75 13.96 -8.14
C LYS A 590 -69.85 13.51 -7.19
N GLU A 591 -69.50 13.23 -5.94
CA GLU A 591 -70.43 12.81 -4.90
C GLU A 591 -71.54 13.86 -4.67
N ILE A 592 -71.18 15.13 -4.48
CA ILE A 592 -72.08 16.28 -4.36
C ILE A 592 -72.99 16.39 -5.60
N SER A 593 -72.45 16.25 -6.83
CA SER A 593 -73.26 16.30 -8.06
C SER A 593 -74.31 15.18 -8.10
N SER A 594 -73.94 13.96 -7.69
CA SER A 594 -74.81 12.78 -7.67
C SER A 594 -75.88 12.77 -6.58
N LEU A 595 -75.70 13.58 -5.53
CA LEU A 595 -76.68 13.86 -4.48
C LEU A 595 -77.58 15.05 -4.87
N THR A 596 -77.00 16.09 -5.47
CA THR A 596 -77.74 17.29 -5.92
C THR A 596 -78.72 16.94 -7.04
N SER A 597 -78.37 16.02 -7.95
CA SER A 597 -79.27 15.51 -9.00
C SER A 597 -80.42 14.63 -8.50
N ARG A 598 -80.61 14.52 -7.18
CA ARG A 598 -81.71 13.77 -6.53
C ARG A 598 -82.72 14.67 -5.81
N LEU A 599 -82.48 15.98 -5.70
CA LEU A 599 -83.50 16.92 -5.24
C LEU A 599 -84.50 17.20 -6.36
N THR A 600 -85.79 17.24 -6.02
CA THR A 600 -86.85 17.70 -6.92
C THR A 600 -87.44 19.02 -6.40
N SER A 601 -87.09 20.14 -7.04
CA SER A 601 -87.56 21.47 -6.64
C SER A 601 -88.99 21.76 -7.11
N GLY A 602 -89.92 21.99 -6.17
CA GLY A 602 -91.15 22.76 -6.46
C GLY A 602 -92.46 22.22 -5.87
N ASP A 603 -92.83 22.72 -4.69
CA ASP A 603 -94.22 22.97 -4.29
C ASP A 603 -94.20 23.99 -3.12
N THR A 604 -94.85 25.15 -3.28
CA THR A 604 -94.80 26.26 -2.30
C THR A 604 -96.11 26.36 -1.52
N ILE A 605 -96.36 25.39 -0.64
CA ILE A 605 -97.53 25.30 0.24
C ILE A 605 -97.03 24.97 1.65
N THR A 606 -97.60 25.57 2.69
CA THR A 606 -97.17 25.34 4.07
C THR A 606 -97.74 24.03 4.63
N LEU A 607 -97.13 23.50 5.69
CA LEU A 607 -97.48 22.18 6.25
C LEU A 607 -98.94 22.12 6.71
N ASP A 608 -99.41 23.16 7.41
CA ASP A 608 -100.76 23.24 7.97
C ASP A 608 -101.87 23.30 6.90
N GLU A 609 -101.59 23.93 5.75
CA GLU A 609 -102.54 24.04 4.64
C GLU A 609 -102.82 22.67 4.00
N ALA A 610 -101.79 21.81 3.90
CA ALA A 610 -101.92 20.45 3.39
C ALA A 610 -102.70 19.52 4.34
N GLU A 611 -102.61 19.73 5.66
CA GLU A 611 -103.32 18.91 6.65
C GLU A 611 -104.82 19.26 6.75
N GLN A 612 -105.21 20.52 6.56
CA GLN A 612 -106.61 20.94 6.57
C GLN A 612 -107.41 20.46 5.34
N GLU A 613 -106.80 20.36 4.16
CA GLU A 613 -107.48 19.81 2.97
C GLU A 613 -107.76 18.30 3.15
N LEU A 614 -106.84 17.58 3.79
CA LEU A 614 -106.96 16.15 4.06
C LEU A 614 -108.18 15.80 4.93
N GLN A 615 -108.44 16.58 5.99
CA GLN A 615 -109.56 16.33 6.92
C GLN A 615 -110.94 16.43 6.25
N LYS A 616 -111.11 17.35 5.28
CA LYS A 616 -112.40 17.54 4.58
C LYS A 616 -112.72 16.34 3.67
N LEU A 617 -111.70 15.80 2.99
CA LEU A 617 -111.84 14.59 2.17
C LEU A 617 -112.02 13.32 3.02
N GLN A 618 -111.49 13.29 4.26
CA GLN A 618 -111.68 12.17 5.18
C GLN A 618 -113.14 12.01 5.62
N ARG A 619 -113.84 13.08 6.04
CA ARG A 619 -115.25 12.98 6.47
C ARG A 619 -116.18 12.45 5.37
N LYS A 620 -116.04 12.93 4.14
CA LYS A 620 -116.83 12.43 3.00
C LYS A 620 -116.45 11.00 2.57
N ARG A 621 -115.25 10.53 2.94
CA ARG A 621 -114.88 9.12 2.83
C ARG A 621 -115.56 8.29 3.92
N GLU A 622 -115.77 8.81 5.13
CA GLU A 622 -116.35 8.09 6.27
C GLU A 622 -117.84 7.74 6.05
N GLU A 623 -118.64 8.65 5.48
CA GLU A 623 -120.04 8.39 5.11
C GLU A 623 -120.16 7.23 4.10
N LEU A 624 -119.43 7.32 2.97
CA LEU A 624 -119.38 6.24 1.96
C LEU A 624 -118.73 4.96 2.50
N LEU A 625 -117.77 5.07 3.42
CA LEU A 625 -117.19 3.93 4.11
C LEU A 625 -118.20 3.23 5.02
N GLN A 626 -119.27 3.88 5.48
CA GLN A 626 -120.20 3.26 6.42
C GLN A 626 -121.16 2.30 5.70
N GLU A 627 -121.76 2.71 4.59
CA GLU A 627 -122.50 1.79 3.69
C GLU A 627 -121.58 0.75 3.05
N GLU A 628 -120.36 1.14 2.65
CA GLU A 628 -119.37 0.16 2.23
C GLU A 628 -119.01 -0.80 3.38
N SER A 629 -118.97 -0.36 4.65
CA SER A 629 -118.47 -1.19 5.76
C SER A 629 -119.32 -2.42 6.03
N ASP A 630 -120.64 -2.41 5.78
CA ASP A 630 -121.44 -3.62 5.92
C ASP A 630 -121.16 -4.64 4.80
N VAL A 631 -120.88 -4.15 3.58
CA VAL A 631 -120.46 -4.98 2.42
C VAL A 631 -119.02 -5.46 2.58
N VAL A 632 -118.10 -4.58 2.99
CA VAL A 632 -116.65 -4.83 3.16
C VAL A 632 -116.29 -5.47 4.50
N ARG A 633 -117.14 -5.44 5.53
CA ARG A 633 -117.00 -6.35 6.69
C ARG A 633 -117.29 -7.81 6.30
N ARG A 634 -117.97 -8.04 5.17
CA ARG A 634 -118.25 -9.38 4.63
C ARG A 634 -117.28 -9.76 3.49
N ARG A 635 -117.15 -8.92 2.43
CA ARG A 635 -116.12 -9.02 1.38
C ARG A 635 -114.73 -9.08 2.00
N GLY A 636 -114.41 -8.12 2.87
CA GLY A 636 -113.11 -8.00 3.53
C GLY A 636 -112.77 -9.12 4.52
N LYS A 637 -113.73 -9.88 5.07
CA LYS A 637 -113.43 -11.10 5.86
C LYS A 637 -112.95 -12.25 4.97
N LEU A 638 -113.63 -12.46 3.84
CA LEU A 638 -113.22 -13.46 2.84
C LEU A 638 -111.93 -13.02 2.14
N GLN A 639 -111.83 -11.73 1.79
CA GLN A 639 -110.68 -11.15 1.11
C GLN A 639 -109.47 -11.03 2.04
N SER A 640 -109.63 -10.81 3.36
CA SER A 640 -108.50 -10.90 4.29
C SER A 640 -107.98 -12.33 4.41
N ALA A 641 -108.86 -13.34 4.44
CA ALA A 641 -108.44 -14.75 4.46
C ALA A 641 -107.73 -15.15 3.15
N CYS A 642 -108.27 -14.72 1.99
CA CYS A 642 -107.64 -14.92 0.68
C CYS A 642 -106.28 -14.21 0.57
N VAL A 643 -106.17 -12.94 1.00
CA VAL A 643 -104.90 -12.20 0.97
C VAL A 643 -103.89 -12.72 2.00
N GLN A 644 -104.32 -13.16 3.19
CA GLN A 644 -103.42 -13.77 4.19
C GLN A 644 -102.86 -15.10 3.70
N THR A 645 -103.68 -15.96 3.09
CA THR A 645 -103.20 -17.21 2.47
C THR A 645 -102.30 -16.92 1.26
N GLN A 646 -102.63 -15.94 0.42
CA GLN A 646 -101.79 -15.52 -0.71
C GLN A 646 -100.43 -14.97 -0.27
N GLN A 647 -100.41 -14.14 0.78
CA GLN A 647 -99.17 -13.65 1.38
C GLN A 647 -98.35 -14.80 1.98
N GLY A 648 -98.98 -15.76 2.66
CA GLY A 648 -98.32 -16.96 3.18
C GLY A 648 -97.72 -17.86 2.08
N VAL A 649 -98.37 -17.96 0.91
CA VAL A 649 -97.78 -18.61 -0.29
C VAL A 649 -96.58 -17.80 -0.79
N SER A 650 -96.70 -16.48 -0.89
CA SER A 650 -95.63 -15.62 -1.40
C SER A 650 -94.39 -15.66 -0.51
N THR A 651 -94.54 -15.53 0.82
CA THR A 651 -93.38 -15.55 1.74
C THR A 651 -92.68 -16.91 1.72
N ARG A 652 -93.42 -18.02 1.70
CA ARG A 652 -92.85 -19.38 1.61
C ARG A 652 -92.13 -19.62 0.28
N LYS A 653 -92.63 -19.05 -0.83
CA LYS A 653 -91.93 -19.06 -2.13
C LYS A 653 -90.68 -18.19 -2.14
N ASP A 654 -90.73 -17.00 -1.54
CA ASP A 654 -89.57 -16.11 -1.41
C ASP A 654 -88.49 -16.73 -0.50
N GLU A 655 -88.88 -17.49 0.52
CA GLU A 655 -87.99 -18.27 1.38
C GLU A 655 -87.34 -19.43 0.61
N LEU A 656 -88.13 -20.24 -0.09
CA LEU A 656 -87.63 -21.33 -0.96
C LEU A 656 -86.65 -20.81 -2.03
N ALA A 657 -86.98 -19.68 -2.67
CA ALA A 657 -86.11 -19.04 -3.66
C ALA A 657 -84.76 -18.58 -3.07
N LYS A 658 -84.76 -18.02 -1.86
CA LYS A 658 -83.53 -17.64 -1.14
C LYS A 658 -82.68 -18.86 -0.78
N VAL A 659 -83.30 -19.95 -0.32
CA VAL A 659 -82.61 -21.23 -0.03
C VAL A 659 -81.97 -21.79 -1.32
N HIS A 660 -82.70 -21.81 -2.43
CA HIS A 660 -82.17 -22.27 -3.73
C HIS A 660 -81.00 -21.39 -4.23
N GLN A 661 -81.10 -20.07 -4.07
CA GLN A 661 -80.02 -19.15 -4.44
C GLN A 661 -78.77 -19.36 -3.57
N ALA A 662 -78.94 -19.56 -2.26
CA ALA A 662 -77.83 -19.84 -1.34
C ALA A 662 -77.14 -21.19 -1.65
N LEU A 663 -77.92 -22.25 -1.90
CA LEU A 663 -77.40 -23.57 -2.31
C LEU A 663 -76.62 -23.49 -3.63
N ALA A 664 -77.14 -22.79 -4.64
CA ALA A 664 -76.45 -22.59 -5.91
C ALA A 664 -75.14 -21.80 -5.77
N GLN A 665 -75.08 -20.84 -4.84
CA GLN A 665 -73.85 -20.10 -4.52
C GLN A 665 -72.83 -20.98 -3.79
N GLN A 666 -73.25 -21.78 -2.81
CA GLN A 666 -72.35 -22.73 -2.12
C GLN A 666 -71.79 -23.80 -3.08
N ALA A 667 -72.60 -24.30 -4.00
CA ALA A 667 -72.16 -25.28 -5.00
C ALA A 667 -71.02 -24.74 -5.87
N ARG A 668 -71.19 -23.52 -6.43
CA ARG A 668 -70.16 -22.83 -7.24
C ARG A 668 -68.86 -22.58 -6.46
N LEU A 669 -68.96 -22.16 -5.19
CA LEU A 669 -67.79 -21.95 -4.34
C LEU A 669 -67.03 -23.26 -4.07
N ARG A 670 -67.75 -24.37 -3.81
CA ARG A 670 -67.13 -25.70 -3.64
C ARG A 670 -66.42 -26.18 -4.90
N GLU A 671 -67.03 -26.01 -6.07
CA GLU A 671 -66.45 -26.36 -7.37
C GLU A 671 -65.16 -25.56 -7.65
N GLN A 672 -65.14 -24.25 -7.37
CA GLN A 672 -63.95 -23.42 -7.48
C GLN A 672 -62.84 -23.82 -6.50
N ILE A 673 -63.18 -24.16 -5.25
CA ILE A 673 -62.22 -24.69 -4.26
C ILE A 673 -61.64 -26.03 -4.75
N GLN A 674 -62.45 -26.90 -5.35
CA GLN A 674 -62.02 -28.20 -5.88
C GLN A 674 -61.08 -28.04 -7.07
N ALA A 675 -61.37 -27.14 -8.01
CA ALA A 675 -60.47 -26.84 -9.13
C ALA A 675 -59.12 -26.27 -8.66
N GLN A 676 -59.14 -25.32 -7.72
CA GLN A 676 -57.91 -24.75 -7.15
C GLN A 676 -57.12 -25.75 -6.30
N SER A 677 -57.77 -26.71 -5.63
CA SER A 677 -57.05 -27.74 -4.86
C SER A 677 -56.37 -28.77 -5.75
N GLN A 678 -56.95 -29.10 -6.92
CA GLN A 678 -56.33 -29.93 -7.95
C GLN A 678 -55.12 -29.25 -8.61
N GLU A 679 -55.19 -27.94 -8.90
CA GLU A 679 -54.03 -27.17 -9.37
C GLU A 679 -52.91 -27.15 -8.32
N LEU A 680 -53.27 -27.02 -7.04
CA LEU A 680 -52.34 -27.01 -5.91
C LEU A 680 -51.69 -28.38 -5.64
N THR A 681 -52.33 -29.51 -5.95
CA THR A 681 -51.67 -30.84 -5.86
C THR A 681 -50.75 -31.08 -7.04
N ALA A 682 -51.19 -30.80 -8.28
CA ALA A 682 -50.38 -30.97 -9.47
C ALA A 682 -49.08 -30.14 -9.43
N THR A 683 -49.15 -28.88 -8.97
CA THR A 683 -47.96 -28.03 -8.79
C THR A 683 -47.04 -28.52 -7.67
N GLN A 684 -47.59 -29.06 -6.57
CA GLN A 684 -46.81 -29.68 -5.51
C GLN A 684 -46.02 -30.91 -5.99
N ASP A 685 -46.61 -31.77 -6.82
CA ASP A 685 -45.97 -32.97 -7.32
C ASP A 685 -44.89 -32.66 -8.38
N GLN A 686 -45.13 -31.69 -9.27
CA GLN A 686 -44.08 -31.13 -10.14
C GLN A 686 -42.90 -30.56 -9.33
N ARG A 687 -43.20 -29.85 -8.22
CA ARG A 687 -42.16 -29.29 -7.33
C ARG A 687 -41.39 -30.39 -6.57
N LYS A 688 -42.02 -31.53 -6.25
CA LYS A 688 -41.31 -32.70 -5.68
C LYS A 688 -40.32 -33.27 -6.70
N ALA A 689 -40.76 -33.54 -7.92
CA ALA A 689 -39.92 -34.11 -8.99
C ALA A 689 -38.70 -33.24 -9.29
N LEU A 690 -38.90 -31.95 -9.58
CA LEU A 690 -37.82 -31.00 -9.88
C LEU A 690 -36.85 -30.77 -8.71
N ARG A 691 -37.26 -31.05 -7.46
CA ARG A 691 -36.39 -31.00 -6.29
C ARG A 691 -35.46 -32.22 -6.20
N THR A 692 -35.93 -33.39 -6.62
CA THR A 692 -35.07 -34.58 -6.78
C THR A 692 -34.03 -34.33 -7.87
N ASP A 693 -34.43 -33.75 -9.00
CA ASP A 693 -33.50 -33.36 -10.07
C ASP A 693 -32.47 -32.33 -9.57
N GLN A 694 -32.91 -31.32 -8.81
CA GLN A 694 -32.00 -30.33 -8.22
C GLN A 694 -30.92 -31.01 -7.37
N GLN A 695 -31.27 -31.97 -6.51
CA GLN A 695 -30.32 -32.70 -5.66
C GLN A 695 -29.35 -33.60 -6.45
N GLN A 696 -29.76 -34.10 -7.62
CA GLN A 696 -28.85 -34.82 -8.51
C GLN A 696 -27.83 -33.87 -9.16
N TYR A 697 -28.27 -32.71 -9.64
CA TYR A 697 -27.37 -31.69 -10.20
C TYR A 697 -26.48 -31.04 -9.13
N GLU A 698 -26.95 -30.90 -7.89
CA GLU A 698 -26.17 -30.43 -6.72
C GLU A 698 -24.97 -31.36 -6.45
N LYS A 699 -25.21 -32.68 -6.36
CA LYS A 699 -24.13 -33.68 -6.23
C LYS A 699 -23.21 -33.69 -7.45
N ALA A 700 -23.77 -33.67 -8.66
CA ALA A 700 -22.98 -33.67 -9.89
C ALA A 700 -22.10 -32.40 -10.01
N MET A 701 -22.52 -31.27 -9.43
CA MET A 701 -21.73 -30.05 -9.30
C MET A 701 -20.57 -30.24 -8.32
N GLU A 702 -20.83 -30.77 -7.12
CA GLU A 702 -19.74 -31.10 -6.17
C GLU A 702 -18.69 -32.03 -6.79
N ASP A 703 -19.13 -33.05 -7.55
CA ASP A 703 -18.24 -33.99 -8.25
C ASP A 703 -17.40 -33.31 -9.33
N ALA A 704 -17.96 -32.32 -10.04
CA ALA A 704 -17.20 -31.51 -11.00
C ALA A 704 -16.20 -30.59 -10.28
N ASP A 705 -16.56 -30.02 -9.13
CA ASP A 705 -15.63 -29.23 -8.31
C ASP A 705 -14.55 -30.09 -7.65
N ARG A 706 -14.80 -31.38 -7.38
CA ARG A 706 -13.79 -32.37 -7.00
C ARG A 706 -12.85 -32.63 -8.17
N GLU A 707 -13.37 -33.10 -9.31
CA GLU A 707 -12.63 -33.34 -10.57
C GLU A 707 -11.73 -32.15 -10.94
N ARG A 708 -12.24 -30.91 -10.78
CA ARG A 708 -11.52 -29.67 -11.06
C ARG A 708 -10.38 -29.37 -10.09
N ARG A 709 -10.59 -29.50 -8.78
CA ARG A 709 -9.53 -29.26 -7.77
C ARG A 709 -8.42 -30.30 -7.88
N ASP A 710 -8.79 -31.55 -8.11
CA ASP A 710 -7.83 -32.65 -8.23
C ASP A 710 -6.95 -32.46 -9.48
N LEU A 711 -7.55 -32.09 -10.62
CA LEU A 711 -6.83 -31.75 -11.85
C LEU A 711 -5.95 -30.48 -11.71
N GLN A 712 -6.42 -29.45 -11.01
CA GLN A 712 -5.61 -28.26 -10.72
C GLN A 712 -4.37 -28.63 -9.89
N HIS A 713 -4.55 -29.47 -8.86
CA HIS A 713 -3.44 -29.89 -8.01
C HIS A 713 -2.44 -30.80 -8.75
N GLU A 714 -2.92 -31.70 -9.63
CA GLU A 714 -2.07 -32.48 -10.53
C GLU A 714 -1.25 -31.57 -11.47
N ARG A 715 -1.91 -30.58 -12.10
CA ARG A 715 -1.28 -29.56 -12.96
C ARG A 715 -0.19 -28.78 -12.21
N GLU A 716 -0.46 -28.33 -10.99
CA GLU A 716 0.51 -27.63 -10.14
C GLU A 716 1.73 -28.51 -9.81
N GLN A 717 1.51 -29.75 -9.32
CA GLN A 717 2.59 -30.68 -9.02
C GLN A 717 3.47 -31.03 -10.23
N VAL A 718 2.86 -31.18 -11.41
CA VAL A 718 3.60 -31.53 -12.64
C VAL A 718 4.38 -30.34 -13.18
N LEU A 719 3.78 -29.15 -13.23
CA LEU A 719 4.48 -27.93 -13.67
C LEU A 719 5.60 -27.55 -12.71
N GLU A 720 5.45 -27.78 -11.40
CA GLU A 720 6.54 -27.55 -10.45
C GLU A 720 7.73 -28.49 -10.70
N LYS A 721 7.49 -29.77 -11.03
CA LYS A 721 8.55 -30.72 -11.40
C LYS A 721 9.32 -30.24 -12.65
N SER A 722 8.62 -29.89 -13.72
CA SER A 722 9.26 -29.38 -14.94
C SER A 722 10.00 -28.05 -14.71
N GLN A 723 9.46 -27.13 -13.92
CA GLN A 723 10.14 -25.88 -13.57
C GLN A 723 11.40 -26.14 -12.73
N ARG A 724 11.38 -27.13 -11.81
CA ARG A 724 12.58 -27.54 -11.04
C ARG A 724 13.67 -28.11 -11.95
N GLU A 725 13.33 -28.81 -13.02
CA GLU A 725 14.28 -29.30 -14.03
C GLU A 725 14.90 -28.16 -14.85
N VAL A 726 14.07 -27.26 -15.41
CA VAL A 726 14.53 -26.05 -16.11
C VAL A 726 15.45 -25.21 -15.20
N ASN A 727 15.05 -24.99 -13.96
CA ASN A 727 15.84 -24.25 -12.96
C ASN A 727 17.12 -24.99 -12.54
N LYS A 728 17.22 -26.31 -12.72
CA LYS A 728 18.48 -27.04 -12.52
C LYS A 728 19.43 -26.78 -13.67
N ILE A 729 18.99 -27.02 -14.92
CA ILE A 729 19.82 -26.86 -16.12
C ILE A 729 20.31 -25.41 -16.26
N SER A 730 19.44 -24.42 -16.05
CA SER A 730 19.82 -22.99 -16.08
C SER A 730 20.91 -22.64 -15.05
N ARG A 731 20.85 -23.19 -13.83
CA ARG A 731 21.92 -23.00 -12.83
C ARG A 731 23.24 -23.66 -13.24
N CYS A 732 23.21 -24.77 -13.99
CA CYS A 732 24.42 -25.40 -14.52
C CYS A 732 25.08 -24.53 -15.60
N ILE A 733 24.29 -23.94 -16.50
CA ILE A 733 24.74 -23.01 -17.56
C ILE A 733 25.39 -21.77 -16.92
N ASN A 734 24.68 -21.07 -16.03
CA ASN A 734 25.19 -19.85 -15.38
C ASN A 734 26.51 -20.07 -14.61
N ARG A 735 26.74 -21.27 -14.05
CA ARG A 735 27.99 -21.65 -13.37
C ARG A 735 29.17 -21.78 -14.35
N LEU A 736 28.92 -22.22 -15.58
CA LEU A 736 29.95 -22.34 -16.64
C LEU A 736 30.23 -20.99 -17.29
N ASP A 737 29.20 -20.23 -17.69
CA ASP A 737 29.33 -18.92 -18.33
C ASP A 737 30.19 -17.94 -17.51
N ALA A 738 30.07 -17.99 -16.17
CA ALA A 738 30.88 -17.17 -15.27
C ALA A 738 32.39 -17.47 -15.36
N ILE A 739 32.78 -18.75 -15.45
CA ILE A 739 34.19 -19.16 -15.60
C ILE A 739 34.68 -18.90 -17.03
N GLU A 740 33.81 -19.14 -18.02
CA GLU A 740 34.13 -18.95 -19.43
C GLU A 740 34.32 -17.47 -19.79
N SER A 741 33.53 -16.57 -19.21
CA SER A 741 33.72 -15.11 -19.30
C SER A 741 35.08 -14.67 -18.76
N ASP A 742 35.51 -15.22 -17.62
CA ASP A 742 36.79 -14.92 -16.99
C ASP A 742 37.99 -15.43 -17.80
N ILE A 743 37.87 -16.63 -18.40
CA ILE A 743 38.88 -17.19 -19.31
C ILE A 743 39.00 -16.32 -20.57
N ASN A 744 37.88 -16.01 -21.22
CA ASN A 744 37.87 -15.18 -22.43
C ASN A 744 38.41 -13.76 -22.18
N ARG A 745 38.17 -13.19 -20.99
CA ARG A 745 38.75 -11.90 -20.58
C ARG A 745 40.28 -11.95 -20.49
N TYR A 746 40.86 -13.03 -19.97
CA TYR A 746 42.31 -13.21 -19.97
C TYR A 746 42.86 -13.39 -21.40
N VAL A 747 42.21 -14.21 -22.23
CA VAL A 747 42.63 -14.43 -23.63
C VAL A 747 42.64 -13.12 -24.42
N ALA A 748 41.57 -12.33 -24.34
CA ALA A 748 41.45 -11.03 -25.00
C ALA A 748 42.45 -9.99 -24.51
N SER A 749 42.92 -10.08 -23.26
CA SER A 749 43.86 -9.11 -22.66
C SER A 749 45.29 -9.13 -23.25
N GLY A 750 45.64 -10.17 -24.01
CA GLY A 750 46.98 -10.33 -24.60
C GLY A 750 48.12 -10.57 -23.58
N GLN A 751 47.83 -10.72 -22.28
CA GLN A 751 48.84 -10.83 -21.21
C GLN A 751 49.88 -11.95 -21.44
N ARG A 752 49.49 -13.05 -22.10
CA ARG A 752 50.41 -14.15 -22.47
C ARG A 752 51.58 -13.67 -23.36
N GLN A 753 51.35 -12.71 -24.26
CA GLN A 753 52.41 -12.16 -25.12
C GLN A 753 53.30 -11.16 -24.35
N ARG A 754 52.70 -10.35 -23.46
CA ARG A 754 53.43 -9.43 -22.57
C ARG A 754 54.38 -10.18 -21.63
N LEU A 755 53.93 -11.30 -21.07
CA LEU A 755 54.74 -12.20 -20.24
C LEU A 755 55.95 -12.82 -20.97
N ALA A 756 55.89 -12.96 -22.31
CA ALA A 756 57.03 -13.43 -23.09
C ALA A 756 58.06 -12.30 -23.28
N LYS A 757 57.62 -11.16 -23.82
CA LYS A 757 58.45 -9.96 -24.02
C LYS A 757 59.20 -9.51 -22.77
N CYS A 758 58.46 -9.38 -21.66
CA CYS A 758 59.01 -8.95 -20.37
C CYS A 758 60.10 -9.90 -19.81
N LYS A 759 60.17 -11.15 -20.27
CA LYS A 759 61.28 -12.07 -19.96
C LYS A 759 62.48 -11.85 -20.87
N GLU A 760 62.26 -11.71 -22.17
CA GLU A 760 63.30 -11.45 -23.17
C GLU A 760 64.04 -10.14 -22.85
N GLU A 761 63.30 -9.08 -22.54
CA GLU A 761 63.79 -7.77 -22.08
C GLU A 761 64.59 -7.87 -20.76
N LEU A 762 64.11 -8.69 -19.81
CA LEU A 762 64.81 -8.92 -18.54
C LEU A 762 66.13 -9.69 -18.75
N GLU A 763 66.16 -10.67 -19.65
CA GLU A 763 67.36 -11.44 -20.00
C GLU A 763 68.38 -10.63 -20.82
N GLU A 764 67.93 -9.64 -21.61
CA GLU A 764 68.79 -8.65 -22.24
C GLU A 764 69.42 -7.71 -21.20
N ARG A 765 68.62 -7.01 -20.38
CA ARG A 765 69.12 -6.08 -19.37
C ARG A 765 70.00 -6.76 -18.31
N GLN A 766 69.75 -8.04 -17.99
CA GLN A 766 70.65 -8.82 -17.11
C GLN A 766 72.00 -9.18 -17.73
N ARG A 767 72.20 -9.02 -19.05
CA ARG A 767 73.52 -9.08 -19.70
C ARG A 767 74.21 -7.72 -19.62
N ASP A 768 73.51 -6.64 -20.00
CA ASP A 768 74.01 -5.26 -19.90
C ASP A 768 74.58 -4.94 -18.50
N GLN A 769 73.87 -5.35 -17.44
CA GLN A 769 74.30 -5.14 -16.05
C GLN A 769 75.66 -5.81 -15.75
N ARG A 770 75.93 -6.99 -16.32
CA ARG A 770 77.18 -7.74 -16.10
C ARG A 770 78.33 -7.08 -16.84
N GLU A 771 78.12 -6.75 -18.11
CA GLU A 771 79.14 -6.09 -18.95
C GLU A 771 79.56 -4.73 -18.38
N LEU A 772 78.59 -3.93 -17.88
CA LEU A 772 78.88 -2.69 -17.15
C LEU A 772 79.62 -2.95 -15.83
N SER A 773 79.21 -3.97 -15.06
CA SER A 773 79.86 -4.33 -13.78
C SER A 773 81.33 -4.76 -13.98
N ASP A 774 81.62 -5.57 -14.99
CA ASP A 774 82.98 -6.02 -15.29
C ASP A 774 83.84 -4.88 -15.85
N ARG A 775 83.28 -4.02 -16.73
CA ARG A 775 83.99 -2.83 -17.22
C ARG A 775 84.37 -1.84 -16.11
N ILE A 776 83.56 -1.72 -15.07
CA ILE A 776 83.89 -0.93 -13.87
C ILE A 776 85.09 -1.51 -13.11
N LYS A 777 85.16 -2.84 -12.96
CA LYS A 777 86.28 -3.52 -12.26
C LYS A 777 87.61 -3.29 -12.99
N ASP A 778 87.61 -3.32 -14.32
CA ASP A 778 88.80 -3.03 -15.14
C ASP A 778 89.27 -1.57 -14.98
N LEU A 779 88.35 -0.61 -15.00
CA LEU A 779 88.68 0.81 -14.82
C LEU A 779 89.22 1.10 -13.42
N ASP A 780 88.61 0.53 -12.37
CA ASP A 780 89.07 0.67 -10.99
C ASP A 780 90.44 -0.02 -10.77
N ARG A 781 90.73 -1.11 -11.51
CA ARG A 781 92.05 -1.75 -11.55
C ARG A 781 93.11 -0.87 -12.22
N HIS A 782 92.79 -0.24 -13.36
CA HIS A 782 93.69 0.71 -14.02
C HIS A 782 93.98 1.94 -13.17
N MET A 783 92.98 2.50 -12.48
CA MET A 783 93.20 3.58 -11.50
C MET A 783 94.16 3.15 -10.37
N SER A 784 94.00 1.92 -9.86
CA SER A 784 94.87 1.38 -8.81
C SER A 784 96.34 1.27 -9.27
N GLN A 785 96.57 0.85 -10.52
CA GLN A 785 97.92 0.80 -11.11
C GLN A 785 98.53 2.20 -11.27
N LEU A 786 97.78 3.16 -11.82
CA LEU A 786 98.24 4.55 -11.96
C LEU A 786 98.55 5.22 -10.61
N SER A 787 97.80 4.89 -9.57
CA SER A 787 98.05 5.34 -8.19
C SER A 787 99.36 4.78 -7.63
N SER A 788 99.62 3.48 -7.85
CA SER A 788 100.88 2.82 -7.44
C SER A 788 102.11 3.47 -8.08
N ASP A 789 102.05 3.75 -9.39
CA ASP A 789 103.10 4.47 -10.13
C ASP A 789 103.38 5.86 -9.53
N VAL A 790 102.35 6.64 -9.23
CA VAL A 790 102.52 7.97 -8.61
C VAL A 790 103.07 7.87 -7.17
N SER A 791 102.95 6.73 -6.51
CA SER A 791 103.56 6.45 -5.21
C SER A 791 105.07 6.16 -5.32
N THR A 792 105.49 5.26 -6.22
CA THR A 792 106.91 4.90 -6.37
C THR A 792 107.76 6.09 -6.84
N HIS A 793 107.24 6.93 -7.73
CA HIS A 793 107.93 8.16 -8.16
C HIS A 793 108.16 9.18 -7.02
N LYS A 794 107.35 9.20 -5.94
CA LYS A 794 107.62 10.06 -4.77
C LYS A 794 108.88 9.64 -4.01
N GLN A 795 109.18 8.35 -3.95
CA GLN A 795 110.30 7.80 -3.17
C GLN A 795 111.65 8.25 -3.75
N TYR A 796 111.77 8.33 -5.08
CA TYR A 796 112.97 8.79 -5.77
C TYR A 796 113.28 10.28 -5.50
N ARG A 797 112.25 11.13 -5.57
CA ARG A 797 112.37 12.57 -5.24
C ARG A 797 112.87 12.79 -3.81
N ALA A 798 112.36 12.02 -2.85
CA ALA A 798 112.75 12.14 -1.45
C ALA A 798 114.25 11.90 -1.19
N ASN A 799 114.89 10.97 -1.92
CA ASN A 799 116.32 10.68 -1.75
C ASN A 799 117.23 11.85 -2.20
N ILE A 800 116.86 12.54 -3.30
CA ILE A 800 117.59 13.73 -3.78
C ILE A 800 117.44 14.89 -2.79
N GLU A 801 116.22 15.14 -2.29
CA GLU A 801 116.00 16.20 -1.29
C GLU A 801 116.66 15.91 0.08
N ALA A 802 116.84 14.64 0.45
CA ALA A 802 117.52 14.24 1.69
C ALA A 802 119.02 14.54 1.70
N ASN A 803 119.72 14.32 0.58
CA ASN A 803 121.16 14.55 0.45
C ASN A 803 121.55 16.03 0.68
N LEU A 804 120.69 16.97 0.28
CA LEU A 804 120.91 18.41 0.47
C LEU A 804 120.72 18.83 1.94
N ARG A 805 119.61 18.42 2.56
CA ARG A 805 119.19 18.85 3.91
C ARG A 805 120.09 18.35 5.06
N HIS A 806 121.00 17.40 4.81
CA HIS A 806 121.99 16.97 5.80
C HIS A 806 123.03 18.07 6.08
N ARG A 807 123.54 18.73 5.03
CA ARG A 807 124.72 19.61 5.13
C ARG A 807 124.47 20.91 5.91
N GLU A 808 123.21 21.27 6.11
CA GLU A 808 122.79 22.49 6.78
C GLU A 808 122.57 22.31 8.31
N LYS A 809 122.50 21.07 8.82
CA LYS A 809 122.05 20.78 10.20
C LYS A 809 123.14 20.45 11.21
N GLU A 810 124.39 20.34 10.78
CA GLU A 810 125.50 19.98 11.67
C GLU A 810 125.89 21.13 12.63
N GLU A 811 125.79 22.37 12.18
CA GLU A 811 126.20 23.56 12.94
C GLU A 811 125.24 23.91 14.09
N GLU A 812 123.93 23.66 13.93
CA GLU A 812 122.90 24.07 14.89
C GLU A 812 122.81 23.10 16.10
N MET A 813 123.15 21.81 15.89
CA MET A 813 123.05 20.73 16.88
C MET A 813 123.87 20.98 18.16
N GLN A 814 124.99 21.70 18.09
CA GLN A 814 125.94 21.76 19.21
C GLN A 814 125.42 22.54 20.43
N ARG A 815 124.56 23.55 20.22
CA ARG A 815 124.17 24.51 21.28
C ARG A 815 123.20 23.95 22.31
N VAL A 816 122.21 23.18 21.89
CA VAL A 816 121.05 22.80 22.74
C VAL A 816 121.34 21.57 23.62
N LYS A 817 122.58 21.04 23.58
CA LYS A 817 122.99 19.81 24.26
C LYS A 817 122.95 19.90 25.80
N ALA A 818 123.28 21.04 26.38
CA ALA A 818 123.54 21.17 27.81
C ALA A 818 122.27 21.08 28.70
N GLU A 819 121.10 21.50 28.20
CA GLU A 819 119.89 21.65 29.01
C GLU A 819 119.09 20.35 29.19
N THR A 820 119.45 19.28 28.47
CA THR A 820 118.55 18.13 28.28
C THR A 820 118.85 16.92 29.15
N ASP A 821 120.12 16.67 29.46
CA ASP A 821 120.55 15.39 30.06
C ASP A 821 120.06 15.21 31.52
N ALA A 822 119.66 16.29 32.20
CA ALA A 822 119.15 16.28 33.57
C ALA A 822 117.72 15.69 33.74
N LEU A 823 116.97 15.49 32.65
CA LEU A 823 115.52 15.18 32.69
C LEU A 823 115.16 13.87 31.96
N ARG A 824 116.15 13.07 31.53
CA ARG A 824 115.97 12.01 30.52
C ARG A 824 115.95 10.57 31.07
N GLN A 825 116.14 10.37 32.38
CA GLN A 825 116.50 9.06 32.94
C GLN A 825 115.31 8.26 33.51
N GLU A 826 114.08 8.79 33.47
CA GLU A 826 112.90 8.13 34.03
C GLU A 826 111.80 7.91 32.96
N MET A 827 111.53 6.63 32.67
CA MET A 827 110.28 6.12 32.08
C MET A 827 109.91 6.57 30.65
N THR A 828 110.80 6.31 29.67
CA THR A 828 110.47 6.31 28.24
C THR A 828 110.04 4.93 27.74
N GLU A 829 108.77 4.78 27.33
CA GLU A 829 108.19 3.69 26.52
C GLU A 829 106.69 4.04 26.28
N GLN A 830 106.40 5.15 25.57
CA GLN A 830 105.91 5.17 24.17
C GLN A 830 104.69 4.25 23.94
N ASP A 831 103.42 4.69 24.00
CA ASP A 831 102.69 5.92 23.57
C ASP A 831 102.28 5.96 22.07
N GLU A 832 100.98 6.29 21.84
CA GLU A 832 100.31 7.13 20.80
C GLU A 832 100.53 6.77 19.28
N ASP A 833 99.55 6.66 18.35
CA ASP A 833 98.06 6.84 18.26
C ASP A 833 97.40 5.56 17.63
N GLU A 834 96.18 5.38 17.04
CA GLU A 834 95.05 6.12 16.39
C GLU A 834 95.30 6.84 15.03
N GLY A 835 94.35 6.99 14.09
CA GLY A 835 92.94 6.52 13.98
C GLY A 835 92.23 6.95 12.65
N ASP A 836 90.88 6.93 12.65
CA ASP A 836 89.90 7.73 11.85
C ASP A 836 88.86 7.01 10.93
N LEU A 837 87.72 7.69 10.70
CA LEU A 837 86.45 7.23 10.12
C LEU A 837 86.01 8.06 8.88
N GLY A 838 85.01 7.58 8.13
CA GLY A 838 84.40 8.34 7.03
C GLY A 838 82.95 7.94 6.71
N ASP A 839 82.77 6.76 6.10
CA ASP A 839 81.54 6.45 5.35
C ASP A 839 80.47 5.70 6.16
N ARG A 840 79.75 6.39 7.06
CA ARG A 840 78.63 5.76 7.81
C ARG A 840 77.33 6.57 7.93
N SER A 841 77.36 7.91 7.86
CA SER A 841 76.18 8.73 8.18
C SER A 841 75.03 8.56 7.16
N GLU A 842 75.33 8.48 5.86
CA GLU A 842 74.30 8.55 4.79
C GLU A 842 73.41 7.30 4.72
N LEU A 843 73.93 6.13 5.13
CA LEU A 843 73.19 4.86 5.07
C LEU A 843 72.18 4.69 6.22
N GLU A 844 72.33 5.43 7.32
CA GLU A 844 71.44 5.31 8.48
C GLU A 844 70.21 6.22 8.35
N GLU A 845 70.27 7.35 7.62
CA GLU A 845 69.10 8.21 7.37
C GLU A 845 68.05 7.57 6.45
N GLU A 846 68.47 6.96 5.34
CA GLU A 846 67.53 6.39 4.34
C GLU A 846 66.84 5.11 4.88
N ARG A 847 67.53 4.35 5.75
CA ARG A 847 66.95 3.25 6.54
C ARG A 847 65.74 3.72 7.34
N ASP A 848 65.84 4.86 8.01
CA ASP A 848 64.83 5.34 8.95
C ASP A 848 63.63 5.99 8.23
N ARG A 849 63.84 6.58 7.05
CA ARG A 849 62.74 6.99 6.15
C ARG A 849 61.89 5.81 5.68
N LEU A 850 62.53 4.72 5.23
CA LEU A 850 61.82 3.52 4.77
C LEU A 850 61.04 2.84 5.90
N LEU A 851 61.55 2.88 7.13
CA LEU A 851 60.81 2.44 8.32
C LEU A 851 59.56 3.30 8.58
N GLN A 852 59.67 4.63 8.55
CA GLN A 852 58.51 5.52 8.75
C GLN A 852 57.38 5.29 7.74
N LEU A 853 57.71 5.10 6.46
CA LEU A 853 56.74 4.81 5.40
C LEU A 853 56.05 3.44 5.62
N LYS A 854 56.81 2.43 6.04
CA LYS A 854 56.27 1.11 6.40
C LYS A 854 55.28 1.20 7.57
N HIS A 855 55.58 2.01 8.58
CA HIS A 855 54.69 2.18 9.73
C HIS A 855 53.38 2.89 9.37
N THR A 856 53.41 3.94 8.54
CA THR A 856 52.18 4.63 8.08
C THR A 856 51.28 3.73 7.22
N LEU A 857 51.86 2.94 6.30
CA LEU A 857 51.10 1.98 5.49
C LEU A 857 50.51 0.84 6.35
N THR A 858 51.24 0.38 7.37
CA THR A 858 50.74 -0.62 8.33
C THR A 858 49.57 -0.07 9.16
N GLY A 859 49.65 1.19 9.60
CA GLY A 859 48.55 1.90 10.28
C GLY A 859 47.28 1.98 9.44
N ARG A 860 47.37 2.47 8.20
CA ARG A 860 46.21 2.49 7.27
C ARG A 860 45.61 1.11 7.01
N ARG A 861 46.44 0.05 6.93
CA ARG A 861 45.92 -1.33 6.81
C ARG A 861 45.15 -1.76 8.07
N SER A 862 45.61 -1.37 9.26
CA SER A 862 44.89 -1.62 10.51
C SER A 862 43.57 -0.86 10.58
N GLU A 863 43.53 0.41 10.16
CA GLU A 863 42.29 1.20 10.14
C GLU A 863 41.23 0.59 9.20
N LEU A 864 41.63 0.13 8.01
CA LEU A 864 40.73 -0.47 7.04
C LEU A 864 40.23 -1.86 7.48
N LEU A 865 41.09 -2.67 8.12
CA LEU A 865 40.68 -3.96 8.69
C LEU A 865 39.73 -3.77 9.89
N ASN A 866 39.98 -2.79 10.75
CA ASN A 866 39.08 -2.48 11.87
C ASN A 866 37.72 -1.96 11.36
N LYS A 867 37.69 -1.18 10.27
CA LYS A 867 36.43 -0.77 9.63
C LYS A 867 35.66 -1.95 9.07
N LEU A 868 36.32 -2.82 8.29
CA LEU A 868 35.71 -4.06 7.80
C LEU A 868 35.13 -4.92 8.93
N GLN A 869 35.87 -5.10 10.03
CA GLN A 869 35.38 -5.85 11.18
C GLN A 869 34.16 -5.17 11.83
N VAL A 870 34.17 -3.84 11.99
CA VAL A 870 33.01 -3.11 12.52
C VAL A 870 31.80 -3.22 11.58
N ASP A 871 32.00 -3.08 10.27
CA ASP A 871 30.93 -3.20 9.26
C ASP A 871 30.36 -4.64 9.22
N GLU A 872 31.20 -5.68 9.37
CA GLU A 872 30.78 -7.09 9.50
C GLU A 872 30.05 -7.37 10.83
N GLU A 873 30.52 -6.82 11.95
CA GLU A 873 29.84 -6.91 13.25
C GLU A 873 28.49 -6.17 13.23
N ASP A 874 28.41 -5.03 12.55
CA ASP A 874 27.19 -4.24 12.35
C ASP A 874 26.16 -4.96 11.48
N LEU A 875 26.56 -5.51 10.33
CA LEU A 875 25.70 -6.38 9.52
C LEU A 875 25.29 -7.66 10.29
N GLY A 876 26.13 -8.10 11.24
CA GLY A 876 25.82 -9.19 12.16
C GLY A 876 24.77 -8.86 13.23
N LYS A 877 24.44 -7.58 13.48
CA LYS A 877 23.52 -7.18 14.56
C LYS A 877 22.10 -7.71 14.32
N PRO A 878 21.36 -8.12 15.37
CA PRO A 878 20.05 -8.78 15.22
C PRO A 878 19.00 -7.97 14.45
N HIS A 879 19.10 -6.64 14.43
CA HIS A 879 18.18 -5.73 13.75
C HIS A 879 18.58 -5.40 12.30
N LEU A 880 19.76 -5.83 11.84
CA LEU A 880 20.21 -5.69 10.45
C LEU A 880 20.21 -7.03 9.71
N LYS A 881 20.60 -8.11 10.39
CA LYS A 881 20.77 -9.46 9.83
C LYS A 881 19.51 -10.08 9.19
N ASN A 882 18.31 -9.65 9.58
CA ASN A 882 17.03 -10.21 9.15
C ASN A 882 16.04 -9.16 8.62
N VAL A 883 16.50 -7.97 8.19
CA VAL A 883 15.63 -6.82 7.87
C VAL A 883 14.51 -7.16 6.91
N ASP A 884 14.77 -7.86 5.81
CA ASP A 884 13.73 -8.17 4.82
C ASP A 884 12.63 -9.09 5.39
N ALA A 885 13.01 -10.08 6.20
CA ALA A 885 12.07 -10.99 6.85
C ALA A 885 11.27 -10.30 7.97
N GLU A 886 11.92 -9.43 8.76
CA GLU A 886 11.27 -8.59 9.76
C GLU A 886 10.31 -7.58 9.11
N PHE A 887 10.72 -6.96 8.00
CA PHE A 887 9.92 -6.02 7.22
C PHE A 887 8.71 -6.69 6.58
N GLN A 888 8.88 -7.85 5.93
CA GLN A 888 7.75 -8.63 5.41
C GLN A 888 6.79 -9.04 6.53
N ARG A 889 7.31 -9.54 7.66
CA ARG A 889 6.50 -9.89 8.85
C ARG A 889 5.72 -8.69 9.38
N LYS A 890 6.36 -7.52 9.53
CA LYS A 890 5.72 -6.29 10.02
C LYS A 890 4.79 -5.64 9.00
N SER A 891 5.04 -5.79 7.71
CA SER A 891 4.14 -5.35 6.64
C SER A 891 2.84 -6.16 6.66
N ILE A 892 2.94 -7.49 6.75
CA ILE A 892 1.79 -8.40 6.90
C ILE A 892 1.03 -8.09 8.20
N GLU A 893 1.73 -7.91 9.33
CA GLU A 893 1.13 -7.54 10.63
C GLU A 893 0.41 -6.19 10.57
N CYS A 894 1.00 -5.19 9.91
CA CYS A 894 0.39 -3.87 9.67
C CYS A 894 -0.86 -3.96 8.79
N GLN A 895 -0.81 -4.70 7.68
CA GLN A 895 -1.93 -4.83 6.75
C GLN A 895 -3.09 -5.65 7.37
N ALA A 896 -2.79 -6.73 8.09
CA ALA A 896 -3.78 -7.49 8.85
C ALA A 896 -4.40 -6.64 9.98
N THR A 897 -3.61 -5.79 10.66
CA THR A 897 -4.12 -4.90 11.71
C THR A 897 -5.01 -3.80 11.13
N LYS A 898 -4.68 -3.23 9.96
CA LYS A 898 -5.54 -2.27 9.24
C LYS A 898 -6.88 -2.92 8.86
N GLN A 899 -6.84 -4.11 8.27
CA GLN A 899 -8.06 -4.83 7.88
C GLN A 899 -8.93 -5.19 9.11
N LEU A 900 -8.31 -5.61 10.21
CA LEU A 900 -8.99 -5.87 11.48
C LEU A 900 -9.55 -4.58 12.11
N GLN A 901 -8.88 -3.44 11.97
CA GLN A 901 -9.42 -2.13 12.37
C GLN A 901 -10.64 -1.73 11.53
N GLU A 902 -10.61 -1.95 10.22
CA GLU A 902 -11.78 -1.74 9.36
C GLU A 902 -12.95 -2.64 9.75
N ASP A 903 -12.70 -3.93 9.99
CA ASP A 903 -13.76 -4.88 10.36
C ASP A 903 -14.32 -4.58 11.75
N LEU A 904 -13.49 -4.20 12.73
CA LEU A 904 -13.96 -3.66 14.01
C LEU A 904 -14.82 -2.40 13.81
N ASN A 905 -14.43 -1.48 12.92
CA ASN A 905 -15.26 -0.31 12.62
C ASN A 905 -16.60 -0.68 11.95
N LYS A 906 -16.62 -1.70 11.08
CA LYS A 906 -17.85 -2.26 10.51
C LYS A 906 -18.74 -2.85 11.62
N TYR A 907 -18.17 -3.59 12.58
CA TYR A 907 -18.91 -4.11 13.74
C TYR A 907 -19.42 -3.01 14.68
N TYR A 908 -18.63 -1.98 14.99
CA TYR A 908 -19.07 -0.83 15.80
C TYR A 908 -20.23 -0.08 15.11
N SER A 909 -20.11 0.18 13.81
CA SER A 909 -21.18 0.82 13.02
C SER A 909 -22.45 -0.05 12.97
N ALA A 910 -22.32 -1.35 12.74
CA ALA A 910 -23.46 -2.27 12.73
C ALA A 910 -24.16 -2.34 14.10
N LEU A 911 -23.39 -2.38 15.20
CA LEU A 911 -23.91 -2.39 16.57
C LEU A 911 -24.63 -1.09 16.93
N ASP A 912 -24.03 0.06 16.62
CA ASP A 912 -24.62 1.37 16.89
C ASP A 912 -25.91 1.61 16.07
N ASN A 913 -25.92 1.20 14.80
CA ASN A 913 -27.13 1.21 13.97
C ASN A 913 -28.21 0.25 14.51
N ALA A 914 -27.83 -0.93 15.03
CA ALA A 914 -28.76 -1.86 15.66
C ALA A 914 -29.35 -1.29 16.96
N ILE A 915 -28.55 -0.58 17.79
CA ILE A 915 -29.00 0.08 19.01
C ILE A 915 -30.00 1.21 18.68
N VAL A 916 -29.69 2.08 17.71
CA VAL A 916 -30.62 3.13 17.24
C VAL A 916 -31.92 2.53 16.72
N LYS A 917 -31.85 1.47 15.89
CA LYS A 917 -33.03 0.81 15.33
C LYS A 917 -33.89 0.13 16.40
N PHE A 918 -33.26 -0.53 17.38
CA PHE A 918 -33.97 -1.13 18.52
C PHE A 918 -34.66 -0.08 19.38
N HIS A 919 -33.98 1.04 19.65
CA HIS A 919 -34.55 2.17 20.39
C HIS A 919 -35.77 2.75 19.69
N ALA A 920 -35.67 3.06 18.38
CA ALA A 920 -36.77 3.60 17.59
C ALA A 920 -38.00 2.66 17.57
N LEU A 921 -37.79 1.36 17.32
CA LEU A 921 -38.86 0.35 17.33
C LEU A 921 -39.51 0.21 18.72
N LYS A 922 -38.75 0.39 19.80
CA LYS A 922 -39.31 0.42 21.17
C LYS A 922 -40.08 1.69 21.44
N MET A 923 -39.59 2.88 21.06
CA MET A 923 -40.35 4.14 21.21
C MET A 923 -41.66 4.11 20.43
N GLU A 924 -41.66 3.60 19.19
CA GLU A 924 -42.88 3.39 18.39
C GLU A 924 -43.88 2.46 19.12
N SER A 925 -43.39 1.32 19.62
CA SER A 925 -44.22 0.36 20.36
C SER A 925 -44.83 0.96 21.63
N ILE A 926 -44.03 1.72 22.40
CA ILE A 926 -44.46 2.40 23.63
C ILE A 926 -45.53 3.45 23.31
N ASN A 927 -45.27 4.33 22.33
CA ASN A 927 -46.21 5.40 21.95
C ASN A 927 -47.53 4.86 21.41
N ARG A 928 -47.52 3.73 20.67
CA ARG A 928 -48.74 3.05 20.25
C ARG A 928 -49.60 2.61 21.45
N ILE A 929 -48.98 2.03 22.48
CA ILE A 929 -49.68 1.54 23.67
C ILE A 929 -50.14 2.69 24.56
N ILE A 930 -49.33 3.75 24.75
CA ILE A 930 -49.74 4.96 25.46
C ILE A 930 -50.98 5.56 24.79
N LYS A 931 -50.98 5.68 23.46
CA LYS A 931 -52.11 6.21 22.69
C LYS A 931 -53.36 5.36 22.84
N GLU A 932 -53.25 4.03 22.72
CA GLU A 932 -54.37 3.11 22.86
C GLU A 932 -54.98 3.15 24.28
N ILE A 933 -54.15 3.14 25.32
CA ILE A 933 -54.62 3.19 26.72
C ILE A 933 -55.19 4.57 27.04
N TRP A 934 -54.56 5.67 26.60
CA TRP A 934 -55.07 7.04 26.81
C TRP A 934 -56.49 7.19 26.24
N GLN A 935 -56.71 6.77 25.00
CA GLN A 935 -58.02 6.83 24.34
C GLN A 935 -59.09 5.92 24.96
N LYS A 936 -58.69 4.97 25.82
CA LYS A 936 -59.60 4.12 26.62
C LYS A 936 -59.85 4.63 28.03
N THR A 937 -59.01 5.53 28.55
CA THR A 937 -59.01 5.94 29.97
C THR A 937 -59.36 7.40 30.19
N TYR A 938 -58.89 8.32 29.34
CA TYR A 938 -59.16 9.74 29.49
C TYR A 938 -60.49 10.12 28.84
N GLN A 939 -61.42 10.69 29.60
CA GLN A 939 -62.72 11.13 29.09
C GLN A 939 -62.75 12.62 28.68
N GLY A 940 -61.63 13.34 28.80
CA GLY A 940 -61.56 14.78 28.52
C GLY A 940 -61.35 15.12 27.04
N ASN A 941 -62.22 15.99 26.49
CA ASN A 941 -62.14 16.52 25.11
C ASN A 941 -61.02 17.56 24.90
N ASP A 942 -59.97 17.56 25.73
CA ASP A 942 -58.84 18.50 25.68
C ASP A 942 -57.49 17.89 25.27
N ILE A 943 -57.33 16.57 25.32
CA ILE A 943 -56.11 15.86 24.86
C ILE A 943 -56.48 14.56 24.14
N ASP A 944 -56.24 14.50 22.83
CA ASP A 944 -56.62 13.35 21.98
C ASP A 944 -55.74 12.12 22.23
N TYR A 945 -54.44 12.36 22.50
CA TYR A 945 -53.45 11.37 22.93
C TYR A 945 -52.18 12.05 23.47
N VAL A 946 -51.37 11.25 24.18
CA VAL A 946 -50.04 11.61 24.66
C VAL A 946 -48.99 10.73 23.96
N GLU A 947 -47.82 11.29 23.66
CA GLU A 947 -46.67 10.60 23.08
C GLU A 947 -45.36 10.98 23.80
N ILE A 948 -44.40 10.07 23.85
CA ILE A 948 -43.02 10.35 24.28
C ILE A 948 -42.19 10.64 23.03
N VAL A 949 -41.69 11.87 22.91
CA VAL A 949 -40.78 12.28 21.85
C VAL A 949 -39.35 12.16 22.36
N SER A 950 -38.48 11.49 21.60
CA SER A 950 -37.05 11.33 21.88
C SER A 950 -36.23 12.09 20.84
N ASP A 951 -35.71 13.24 21.20
CA ASP A 951 -34.79 14.03 20.36
C ASP A 951 -33.33 13.55 20.60
N VAL A 952 -32.52 13.52 19.55
CA VAL A 952 -31.12 13.05 19.61
C VAL A 952 -30.17 14.23 19.50
N GLU A 953 -29.38 14.51 20.54
CA GLU A 953 -28.37 15.56 20.49
C GLU A 953 -27.18 15.15 19.60
N LYS A 954 -26.96 15.88 18.50
CA LYS A 954 -25.72 15.82 17.71
C LYS A 954 -24.56 16.55 18.43
N LYS A 955 -24.06 15.96 19.52
CA LYS A 955 -22.83 16.43 20.18
C LYS A 955 -21.60 16.16 19.30
N LYS A 956 -20.61 17.07 19.36
CA LYS A 956 -19.35 16.95 18.60
C LYS A 956 -18.55 15.71 19.01
N GLU A 957 -17.70 15.24 18.11
CA GLU A 957 -17.22 13.84 17.97
C GLU A 957 -16.45 13.23 19.15
N THR A 958 -16.11 13.98 20.19
CA THR A 958 -15.20 13.57 21.26
C THR A 958 -15.83 12.71 22.36
N THR A 959 -17.16 12.69 22.50
CA THR A 959 -17.85 11.92 23.57
C THR A 959 -18.68 10.79 22.98
N ARG A 960 -18.20 9.54 23.11
CA ARG A 960 -18.83 8.32 22.55
C ARG A 960 -20.08 7.86 23.33
N GLY A 961 -21.10 8.72 23.40
CA GLY A 961 -22.40 8.38 24.00
C GLY A 961 -23.51 9.28 23.46
N LYS A 962 -24.48 8.68 22.74
CA LYS A 962 -25.64 9.40 22.21
C LYS A 962 -26.56 9.84 23.36
N SER A 963 -26.70 11.14 23.54
CA SER A 963 -27.64 11.69 24.52
C SER A 963 -29.03 11.79 23.90
N TYR A 964 -29.97 11.05 24.46
CA TYR A 964 -31.39 11.10 24.10
C TYR A 964 -32.12 12.00 25.08
N GLN A 965 -32.72 13.08 24.57
CA GLN A 965 -33.58 13.96 25.35
C GLN A 965 -35.04 13.52 25.17
N TYR A 966 -35.68 13.09 26.25
CA TYR A 966 -37.08 12.68 26.24
C TYR A 966 -37.99 13.80 26.75
N ARG A 967 -39.11 14.02 26.07
CA ARG A 967 -40.19 14.91 26.50
C ARG A 967 -41.55 14.27 26.25
N VAL A 968 -42.51 14.56 27.12
CA VAL A 968 -43.88 14.02 27.03
C VAL A 968 -44.77 15.09 26.40
N VAL A 969 -45.36 14.77 25.25
CA VAL A 969 -46.09 15.70 24.41
C VAL A 969 -47.56 15.29 24.37
N MET A 970 -48.44 16.24 24.62
CA MET A 970 -49.89 16.10 24.42
C MET A 970 -50.26 16.63 23.04
N VAL A 971 -51.20 15.96 22.38
CA VAL A 971 -51.66 16.31 21.03
C VAL A 971 -53.14 16.62 21.05
N LYS A 972 -53.54 17.72 20.39
CA LYS A 972 -54.94 18.09 20.14
C LYS A 972 -55.10 18.59 18.70
N GLY A 973 -55.82 17.84 17.88
CA GLY A 973 -55.84 18.01 16.43
C GLY A 973 -54.41 17.98 15.86
N ASP A 974 -54.07 18.99 15.05
CA ASP A 974 -52.72 19.17 14.50
C ASP A 974 -51.71 19.77 15.52
N THR A 975 -52.15 20.21 16.70
CA THR A 975 -51.30 20.95 17.65
C THR A 975 -50.60 20.00 18.63
N ARG A 976 -49.27 20.06 18.68
CA ARG A 976 -48.43 19.31 19.64
C ARG A 976 -47.83 20.24 20.69
N LEU A 977 -47.97 19.92 21.97
CA LEU A 977 -47.49 20.73 23.10
C LEU A 977 -46.77 19.88 24.15
N ASP A 978 -45.66 20.38 24.70
CA ASP A 978 -45.00 19.74 25.85
C ASP A 978 -45.93 19.80 27.08
N MET A 979 -46.15 18.67 27.75
CA MET A 979 -46.95 18.60 28.97
C MET A 979 -46.25 19.26 30.17
N ARG A 980 -44.92 19.37 30.16
CA ARG A 980 -44.13 19.89 31.28
C ARG A 980 -44.50 21.33 31.61
N GLY A 981 -45.13 21.51 32.77
CA GLY A 981 -45.64 22.80 33.24
C GLY A 981 -46.95 23.25 32.60
N ARG A 982 -47.60 22.42 31.77
CA ARG A 982 -48.83 22.78 31.04
C ARG A 982 -50.05 21.91 31.32
N CYS A 983 -49.89 20.73 31.92
CA CYS A 983 -50.99 19.81 32.27
C CYS A 983 -51.44 19.90 33.74
N SER A 984 -52.68 19.50 34.01
CA SER A 984 -53.34 19.50 35.33
C SER A 984 -52.77 18.43 36.28
N ALA A 985 -53.18 18.45 37.56
CA ALA A 985 -52.74 17.45 38.54
C ALA A 985 -53.22 16.03 38.18
N GLY A 986 -54.50 15.86 37.83
CA GLY A 986 -55.05 14.57 37.39
C GLY A 986 -54.43 14.07 36.09
N GLN A 987 -54.22 14.96 35.11
CA GLN A 987 -53.54 14.61 33.85
C GLN A 987 -52.12 14.10 34.07
N LYS A 988 -51.36 14.67 35.03
CA LYS A 988 -50.02 14.18 35.40
C LYS A 988 -50.07 12.78 36.01
N VAL A 989 -51.00 12.52 36.90
CA VAL A 989 -51.17 11.21 37.55
C VAL A 989 -51.56 10.16 36.50
N MET A 990 -52.59 10.43 35.70
CA MET A 990 -53.04 9.51 34.64
C MET A 990 -51.93 9.24 33.61
N ALA A 991 -51.28 10.27 33.06
CA ALA A 991 -50.19 10.09 32.10
C ALA A 991 -49.05 9.24 32.67
N SER A 992 -48.70 9.44 33.95
CA SER A 992 -47.64 8.68 34.62
C SER A 992 -48.02 7.20 34.79
N ILE A 993 -49.27 6.90 35.13
CA ILE A 993 -49.78 5.51 35.24
C ILE A 993 -49.76 4.83 33.86
N ILE A 994 -50.26 5.50 32.82
CA ILE A 994 -50.34 4.98 31.45
C ILE A 994 -48.94 4.73 30.86
N ILE A 995 -48.00 5.67 31.06
CA ILE A 995 -46.61 5.50 30.65
C ILE A 995 -45.98 4.30 31.38
N ARG A 996 -46.21 4.12 32.69
CA ARG A 996 -45.74 2.94 33.43
C ARG A 996 -46.33 1.63 32.92
N LEU A 997 -47.63 1.60 32.57
CA LEU A 997 -48.28 0.44 31.96
C LEU A 997 -47.66 0.09 30.60
N ALA A 998 -47.49 1.08 29.72
CA ALA A 998 -46.90 0.88 28.39
C ALA A 998 -45.42 0.45 28.44
N LEU A 999 -44.64 1.00 29.37
CA LEU A 999 -43.25 0.59 29.61
C LEU A 999 -43.17 -0.85 30.13
N ALA A 1000 -44.05 -1.24 31.06
CA ALA A 1000 -44.12 -2.60 31.55
C ALA A 1000 -44.49 -3.60 30.44
N ASP A 1001 -45.42 -3.24 29.53
CA ASP A 1001 -45.76 -4.08 28.37
C ASP A 1001 -44.59 -4.19 27.37
N CYS A 1002 -43.92 -3.08 27.06
CA CYS A 1002 -42.84 -3.05 26.07
C CYS A 1002 -41.50 -3.66 26.52
N PHE A 1003 -41.15 -3.57 27.79
CA PHE A 1003 -39.85 -4.04 28.31
C PHE A 1003 -39.97 -5.28 29.20
N CYS A 1004 -41.06 -5.43 29.95
CA CYS A 1004 -41.15 -6.41 31.03
C CYS A 1004 -42.00 -7.63 30.65
N ALA A 1005 -41.89 -8.11 29.42
CA ALA A 1005 -42.66 -9.25 28.89
C ALA A 1005 -42.57 -10.56 29.70
N ASN A 1006 -41.56 -10.70 30.58
CA ASN A 1006 -41.40 -11.83 31.51
C ASN A 1006 -41.60 -11.45 33.00
N CYS A 1007 -41.83 -10.17 33.34
CA CYS A 1007 -42.07 -9.76 34.73
C CYS A 1007 -43.58 -9.63 34.97
N GLY A 1008 -44.14 -10.60 35.70
CA GLY A 1008 -45.57 -10.64 35.97
C GLY A 1008 -46.08 -9.57 36.95
N VAL A 1009 -45.22 -8.90 37.72
CA VAL A 1009 -45.67 -8.05 38.84
C VAL A 1009 -45.73 -6.58 38.47
N LEU A 1010 -46.88 -5.94 38.75
CA LEU A 1010 -47.04 -4.48 38.71
C LEU A 1010 -47.65 -3.97 40.01
N THR A 1011 -47.09 -2.90 40.58
CA THR A 1011 -47.62 -2.25 41.78
C THR A 1011 -48.07 -0.81 41.47
N LEU A 1012 -49.32 -0.50 41.79
CA LEU A 1012 -49.90 0.84 41.76
C LEU A 1012 -50.23 1.28 43.19
N ASP A 1013 -49.66 2.41 43.60
CA ASP A 1013 -49.89 3.03 44.90
C ASP A 1013 -50.62 4.38 44.69
N GLU A 1014 -51.66 4.60 45.47
CA GLU A 1014 -52.76 5.55 45.31
C GLU A 1014 -52.99 6.12 43.88
N PRO A 1015 -53.36 5.28 42.89
CA PRO A 1015 -53.54 5.72 41.51
C PRO A 1015 -54.75 6.65 41.31
N THR A 1016 -55.61 6.82 42.32
CA THR A 1016 -56.80 7.70 42.25
C THR A 1016 -56.50 9.17 42.57
N THR A 1017 -55.26 9.47 42.98
CA THR A 1017 -54.80 10.80 43.41
C THR A 1017 -55.15 11.88 42.38
N ASN A 1018 -55.91 12.90 42.80
CA ASN A 1018 -56.34 14.03 41.97
C ASN A 1018 -57.10 13.67 40.67
N LEU A 1019 -57.70 12.46 40.58
CA LEU A 1019 -58.65 12.11 39.53
C LEU A 1019 -60.09 12.46 39.97
N ASP A 1020 -60.92 12.84 39.00
CA ASP A 1020 -62.38 12.88 39.13
C ASP A 1020 -63.02 11.49 39.06
N TYR A 1021 -64.34 11.40 39.24
CA TYR A 1021 -65.06 10.12 39.27
C TYR A 1021 -65.10 9.42 37.89
N GLU A 1022 -65.23 10.16 36.80
CA GLU A 1022 -65.35 9.62 35.44
C GLU A 1022 -64.03 8.96 35.01
N ASN A 1023 -62.91 9.65 35.24
CA ASN A 1023 -61.58 9.11 35.01
C ASN A 1023 -61.22 7.96 35.97
N LYS A 1024 -61.81 7.89 37.18
CA LYS A 1024 -61.69 6.71 38.07
C LYS A 1024 -62.46 5.50 37.55
N GLU A 1025 -63.69 5.66 37.07
CA GLU A 1025 -64.46 4.54 36.47
C GLU A 1025 -63.79 4.03 35.18
N ALA A 1026 -63.31 4.93 34.33
CA ALA A 1026 -62.56 4.57 33.12
C ALA A 1026 -61.21 3.88 33.45
N LEU A 1027 -60.48 4.33 34.48
CA LEU A 1027 -59.26 3.67 34.94
C LEU A 1027 -59.54 2.28 35.54
N ALA A 1028 -60.58 2.14 36.38
CA ALA A 1028 -60.97 0.85 36.97
C ALA A 1028 -61.33 -0.18 35.89
N LYS A 1029 -62.10 0.25 34.87
CA LYS A 1029 -62.44 -0.56 33.71
C LYS A 1029 -61.20 -0.97 32.92
N CYS A 1030 -60.30 -0.03 32.60
CA CYS A 1030 -59.09 -0.33 31.84
C CYS A 1030 -58.14 -1.27 32.60
N LEU A 1031 -58.03 -1.15 33.93
CA LEU A 1031 -57.28 -2.10 34.75
C LEU A 1031 -57.91 -3.50 34.73
N ALA A 1032 -59.25 -3.61 34.73
CA ALA A 1032 -59.95 -4.88 34.56
C ALA A 1032 -59.70 -5.49 33.18
N ASP A 1033 -59.78 -4.70 32.11
CA ASP A 1033 -59.46 -5.14 30.74
C ASP A 1033 -58.01 -5.66 30.68
N ILE A 1034 -57.03 -4.89 31.17
CA ILE A 1034 -55.59 -5.27 31.18
C ILE A 1034 -55.34 -6.55 31.99
N VAL A 1035 -55.95 -6.69 33.17
CA VAL A 1035 -55.80 -7.90 34.00
C VAL A 1035 -56.42 -9.11 33.32
N ASN A 1036 -57.60 -8.98 32.70
CA ASN A 1036 -58.25 -10.09 32.01
C ASN A 1036 -57.47 -10.51 30.74
N ASP A 1037 -57.01 -9.55 29.95
CA ASP A 1037 -56.19 -9.80 28.75
C ASP A 1037 -54.87 -10.50 29.10
N ARG A 1038 -54.19 -10.04 30.16
CA ARG A 1038 -52.94 -10.65 30.63
C ARG A 1038 -53.16 -11.99 31.32
N LYS A 1039 -54.25 -12.20 32.05
CA LYS A 1039 -54.60 -13.50 32.66
C LYS A 1039 -54.74 -14.63 31.62
N VAL A 1040 -55.11 -14.31 30.38
CA VAL A 1040 -55.14 -15.27 29.25
C VAL A 1040 -53.74 -15.45 28.63
N LYS A 1041 -52.92 -14.41 28.58
CA LYS A 1041 -51.62 -14.40 27.87
C LYS A 1041 -50.41 -14.77 28.76
N GLN A 1042 -50.51 -14.59 30.07
CA GLN A 1042 -49.45 -14.72 31.07
C GLN A 1042 -50.03 -15.24 32.41
N PRO A 1043 -49.92 -16.54 32.72
CA PRO A 1043 -50.52 -17.12 33.93
C PRO A 1043 -49.86 -16.67 35.25
N ASN A 1044 -48.74 -15.95 35.17
CA ASN A 1044 -47.98 -15.39 36.28
C ASN A 1044 -48.19 -13.88 36.49
N PHE A 1045 -49.14 -13.24 35.79
CA PHE A 1045 -49.41 -11.80 35.96
C PHE A 1045 -50.10 -11.50 37.31
N GLN A 1046 -49.63 -10.48 38.01
CA GLN A 1046 -50.07 -10.02 39.32
C GLN A 1046 -50.11 -8.49 39.37
N LEU A 1047 -51.27 -7.93 39.72
CA LEU A 1047 -51.45 -6.50 39.97
C LEU A 1047 -51.65 -6.29 41.47
N LEU A 1048 -50.70 -5.61 42.12
CA LEU A 1048 -50.83 -5.12 43.48
C LEU A 1048 -51.36 -3.68 43.44
N LEU A 1049 -52.49 -3.44 44.10
CA LEU A 1049 -53.11 -2.13 44.22
C LEU A 1049 -53.14 -1.72 45.70
N ILE A 1050 -52.70 -0.51 45.99
CA ILE A 1050 -52.85 0.15 47.29
C ILE A 1050 -53.70 1.41 47.06
N THR A 1051 -54.78 1.56 47.82
CA THR A 1051 -55.64 2.75 47.79
C THR A 1051 -56.42 2.91 49.10
N HIS A 1052 -56.82 4.14 49.41
CA HIS A 1052 -57.79 4.48 50.46
C HIS A 1052 -59.15 4.93 49.89
N ASP A 1053 -59.33 4.94 48.56
CA ASP A 1053 -60.60 5.30 47.92
C ASP A 1053 -61.56 4.10 47.87
N GLU A 1054 -62.51 4.08 48.81
CA GLU A 1054 -63.53 3.03 48.90
C GLU A 1054 -64.44 2.97 47.66
N LYS A 1055 -64.67 4.09 46.96
CA LYS A 1055 -65.48 4.11 45.71
C LYS A 1055 -64.72 3.50 44.54
N PHE A 1056 -63.39 3.67 44.50
CA PHE A 1056 -62.56 2.99 43.51
C PHE A 1056 -62.52 1.47 43.75
N LEU A 1057 -62.54 1.02 45.01
CA LEU A 1057 -62.70 -0.39 45.34
C LEU A 1057 -64.05 -0.93 44.87
N GLU A 1058 -65.18 -0.24 45.11
CA GLU A 1058 -66.50 -0.63 44.59
C GLU A 1058 -66.51 -0.79 43.05
N LEU A 1059 -65.91 0.16 42.34
CA LEU A 1059 -65.78 0.12 40.87
C LEU A 1059 -64.98 -1.09 40.38
N LEU A 1060 -63.89 -1.46 41.06
CA LEU A 1060 -63.08 -2.63 40.72
C LEU A 1060 -63.84 -3.95 40.93
N HIS A 1061 -64.62 -4.05 42.02
CA HIS A 1061 -65.50 -5.21 42.26
C HIS A 1061 -66.57 -5.34 41.17
N ARG A 1062 -67.16 -4.22 40.73
CA ARG A 1062 -68.14 -4.17 39.64
C ARG A 1062 -67.56 -4.68 38.31
N PHE A 1063 -66.27 -4.48 38.05
CA PHE A 1063 -65.56 -5.06 36.90
C PHE A 1063 -64.89 -6.43 37.20
N SER A 1064 -65.36 -7.14 38.25
CA SER A 1064 -64.93 -8.50 38.63
C SER A 1064 -63.46 -8.65 39.05
N LEU A 1065 -62.80 -7.58 39.47
CA LEU A 1065 -61.48 -7.64 40.10
C LEU A 1065 -61.60 -7.78 41.63
N GLY A 1066 -60.73 -8.61 42.22
CA GLY A 1066 -60.42 -8.53 43.65
C GLY A 1066 -61.49 -8.99 44.64
N ARG A 1067 -61.99 -10.24 44.57
CA ARG A 1067 -62.91 -10.85 45.56
C ARG A 1067 -62.44 -10.81 47.04
N ILE A 1068 -61.16 -10.53 47.28
CA ILE A 1068 -60.53 -10.47 48.59
C ILE A 1068 -59.55 -9.30 48.56
N TYR A 1069 -59.58 -8.46 49.59
CA TYR A 1069 -58.62 -7.38 49.80
C TYR A 1069 -58.04 -7.41 51.22
N TYR A 1070 -56.95 -6.66 51.44
CA TYR A 1070 -56.31 -6.54 52.74
C TYR A 1070 -56.44 -5.10 53.23
N ARG A 1071 -57.19 -4.90 54.32
CA ARG A 1071 -57.32 -3.60 55.00
C ARG A 1071 -56.19 -3.46 56.02
N VAL A 1072 -55.39 -2.42 55.88
CA VAL A 1072 -54.33 -2.06 56.84
C VAL A 1072 -54.87 -0.97 57.77
N SER A 1073 -54.77 -1.18 59.08
CA SER A 1073 -55.24 -0.25 60.12
C SER A 1073 -54.24 -0.18 61.26
N LYS A 1074 -54.19 0.93 61.99
CA LYS A 1074 -53.39 0.97 63.24
C LYS A 1074 -54.15 0.32 64.40
N ASP A 1075 -53.42 -0.36 65.29
CA ASP A 1075 -53.94 -0.77 66.59
C ASP A 1075 -53.93 0.39 67.60
N GLU A 1076 -54.45 0.15 68.81
CA GLU A 1076 -54.48 1.10 69.92
C GLU A 1076 -53.08 1.53 70.41
N ARG A 1077 -52.01 0.86 69.96
CA ARG A 1077 -50.60 1.17 70.26
C ARG A 1077 -49.90 1.87 69.09
N GLY A 1078 -50.61 2.11 67.98
CA GLY A 1078 -50.10 2.78 66.78
C GLY A 1078 -49.39 1.88 65.77
N HIS A 1079 -49.32 0.56 66.00
CA HIS A 1079 -48.70 -0.40 65.08
C HIS A 1079 -49.64 -0.75 63.93
N SER A 1080 -49.08 -0.99 62.74
CA SER A 1080 -49.86 -1.43 61.57
C SER A 1080 -50.29 -2.89 61.69
N VAL A 1081 -51.59 -3.14 61.67
CA VAL A 1081 -52.22 -4.46 61.63
C VAL A 1081 -52.90 -4.65 60.27
N ILE A 1082 -52.71 -5.83 59.67
CA ILE A 1082 -53.32 -6.21 58.39
C ILE A 1082 -54.49 -7.15 58.68
N ARG A 1083 -55.67 -6.88 58.12
CA ARG A 1083 -56.84 -7.76 58.17
C ARG A 1083 -57.30 -8.10 56.75
N GLN A 1084 -57.46 -9.38 56.47
CA GLN A 1084 -58.08 -9.84 55.23
C GLN A 1084 -59.59 -9.60 55.29
N VAL A 1085 -60.17 -9.08 54.21
CA VAL A 1085 -61.60 -8.87 54.05
C VAL A 1085 -62.05 -9.51 52.74
N SER A 1086 -63.03 -10.41 52.82
CA SER A 1086 -63.82 -10.86 51.67
C SER A 1086 -64.98 -9.88 51.46
N ALA A 1087 -65.23 -9.51 50.21
CA ALA A 1087 -66.42 -8.74 49.81
C ALA A 1087 -67.53 -9.69 49.31
#